data_AF-A0A369RSG1-F1
#
_entry.id   AF-A0A369RSG1-F1
#
_cell.length_a   1.000
_cell.length_b   1.000
_cell.length_c   1.000
_cell.angle_alpha   90.00
_cell.angle_beta   90.00
_cell.angle_gamma   90.00
#
_symmetry.space_group_name_H-M   'P 1'
#
loop_
_entity.id
_entity.type
_entity.pdbx_description
1 polymer ?
#
loop_
_entity_poly.entity_id
_entity_poly.type
_entity_poly.pdbx_seq_one_letter_code
_entity_poly.pdbx_strand_id
1 'polypeptide(L)'
;MGTERLNKAGERKTILLYVLTVEYNMSLFKARDWWSTTAGDNEEYDTGCLCVANIDNSPDNVDKVIVGSYFGILRIYSPQPPKYHPEDLMLEYQLQQPILQLEAGKFVSESDALYLAILHPRKLSIYSITAITGSVEHGSQYAVKLAYEHILERTSCNFVVGSFGGVKGKDFFCVQSMDGMVSFFEQESFAFGRFLPGFLLPGPLKYIPKSDSFVTCSTSRSVECYKYQSLAQASEGRESTKLSDKVSGKRLTSDWSVNIGECAKEIYMVSFQNAPSSIFVLGERSIFCLRENGNVRFMKKLEYDPSTFYPYGSTPDGGILYMIATHTDTLLVYKDITLCWAAQMPSMPVALRAAELKDLKGLIISLDQNGRIQASYLGTDPSMFTAPPTESREINYEELDKEMKELQKLIKESSVSSNLFQNEESITMQVHIPPQLDQTSIIDGNKKDEDIPSLTIKVSFKSSSTFNNVVVTAHTEKPLTVNQHTRKISLDPESYTRPMGITYYVDNSDSMLPINLTTWISGSYVTSQGAPKTVQQQVNLPMKMYCKPCQPVKVATHKITIDTNRNPVNLYDIFPEYGESKGPGNAIGFQYYNGPKVTLLASKTSQRYRLQSDNFEALALVTRQFVERMKANFANDKNPDKFKVSFTGSLPLHEFFELIDAHFNIRLEQEELHEKVQQEAEQYRAIQRRLLTRFKDKTPSPLLNLDVILDSTHATIMELADKIKKTEEALSRAANALSCGTSLLLLLLRLNMNLNDSEFRILEATLSPIVIDLRDQGWEELTDAAITHLLRTCLAKSAKDQAVNLPPLKIPSDTQKLKKHIAMMCDRLTKGGKLAFESNDVTTNGLPEVVVSDPKQILDDYPSKETFKADLPSAPAETNGSHDLPTSSTVSGKSLPPMYESEHRDSVLPPLSTSNGIRNLDLDPRLASAIQGSES
;
A
#
# COMPACT_ATOMS: atom_id res chain seq x y z
N MET A 1 6.08 13.65 -92.59
CA MET A 1 6.22 15.02 -92.05
C MET A 1 4.83 15.64 -92.13
N GLY A 2 4.16 16.08 -91.08
CA GLY A 2 4.57 16.27 -89.68
C GLY A 2 4.09 17.66 -89.23
N THR A 3 3.43 17.85 -88.08
CA THR A 3 3.01 16.91 -87.03
C THR A 3 1.69 17.41 -86.41
N GLU A 4 0.85 16.49 -85.93
CA GLU A 4 -0.59 16.70 -85.78
C GLU A 4 -1.10 17.11 -84.37
N ARG A 5 -2.11 18.00 -84.35
CA ARG A 5 -3.48 17.89 -83.76
C ARG A 5 -3.69 17.36 -82.32
N LEU A 6 -4.74 17.66 -81.55
CA LEU A 6 -5.81 18.70 -81.42
C LEU A 6 -6.90 18.06 -80.52
N ASN A 7 -7.56 18.81 -79.62
CA ASN A 7 -8.90 18.53 -79.02
C ASN A 7 -9.04 17.30 -78.07
N LYS A 8 -9.93 17.24 -77.06
CA LYS A 8 -11.12 18.00 -76.54
C LYS A 8 -11.05 17.96 -74.99
N ALA A 9 -11.45 18.94 -74.17
CA ALA A 9 -12.70 19.72 -74.04
C ALA A 9 -13.91 18.90 -73.49
N GLY A 10 -14.40 19.21 -72.28
CA GLY A 10 -15.51 18.49 -71.62
C GLY A 10 -15.91 19.02 -70.23
N GLU A 11 -16.52 20.21 -70.18
CA GLU A 11 -17.36 20.80 -69.11
C GLU A 11 -17.11 20.47 -67.61
N ARG A 12 -16.63 21.48 -66.88
CA ARG A 12 -17.04 21.68 -65.47
C ARG A 12 -18.50 22.17 -65.44
N LYS A 13 -19.39 21.44 -64.74
CA LYS A 13 -20.63 22.02 -64.22
C LYS A 13 -20.73 21.81 -62.71
N THR A 14 -20.86 22.93 -62.01
CA THR A 14 -21.07 23.02 -60.58
C THR A 14 -22.31 22.24 -60.16
N ILE A 15 -22.15 21.28 -59.26
CA ILE A 15 -23.22 20.91 -58.32
C ILE A 15 -22.84 21.53 -56.99
N LEU A 16 -23.70 22.41 -56.48
CA LEU A 16 -23.55 22.97 -55.14
C LEU A 16 -23.66 21.80 -54.14
N LEU A 17 -22.56 21.42 -53.51
CA LEU A 17 -22.68 20.83 -52.18
C LEU A 17 -23.18 21.94 -51.25
N TYR A 18 -24.43 21.78 -50.78
CA TYR A 18 -24.91 22.51 -49.62
C TYR A 18 -23.93 22.26 -48.48
N VAL A 19 -23.36 23.34 -47.93
CA VAL A 19 -22.53 23.27 -46.73
C VAL A 19 -23.44 22.99 -45.55
N LEU A 20 -23.68 21.71 -45.28
CA LEU A 20 -24.09 21.26 -43.96
C LEU A 20 -22.88 21.38 -43.05
N THR A 21 -22.92 22.38 -42.17
CA THR A 21 -21.97 22.57 -41.07
C THR A 21 -22.05 21.38 -40.12
N VAL A 22 -21.23 20.36 -40.37
CA VAL A 22 -20.91 19.33 -39.38
C VAL A 22 -19.72 19.81 -38.57
N GLU A 23 -19.86 19.78 -37.24
CA GLU A 23 -18.80 20.13 -36.31
C GLU A 23 -17.55 19.26 -36.59
N TYR A 24 -16.38 19.89 -36.68
CA TYR A 24 -15.10 19.19 -36.86
C TYR A 24 -14.73 18.41 -35.59
N ASN A 25 -15.26 17.19 -35.47
CA ASN A 25 -15.18 16.42 -34.25
C ASN A 25 -13.91 15.52 -34.26
N MET A 26 -12.92 15.90 -33.44
CA MET A 26 -11.53 15.39 -33.39
C MET A 26 -11.43 13.87 -33.17
N SER A 27 -10.69 13.12 -34.02
CA SER A 27 -11.08 11.72 -34.31
C SER A 27 -10.02 10.62 -34.14
N LEU A 28 -8.72 10.92 -34.11
CA LEU A 28 -7.66 9.89 -34.15
C LEU A 28 -7.79 8.82 -33.05
N PHE A 29 -7.58 7.56 -33.44
CA PHE A 29 -7.64 6.37 -32.56
C PHE A 29 -8.98 6.21 -31.82
N LYS A 30 -10.09 6.61 -32.44
CA LYS A 30 -11.45 6.29 -31.99
C LYS A 30 -12.22 5.56 -33.08
N ALA A 31 -13.03 4.57 -32.70
CA ALA A 31 -14.05 4.03 -33.57
C ALA A 31 -15.20 5.05 -33.62
N ARG A 32 -15.53 5.51 -34.82
CA ARG A 32 -16.56 6.52 -35.06
C ARG A 32 -17.85 5.86 -35.49
N ASP A 33 -18.93 6.19 -34.79
CA ASP A 33 -20.30 5.77 -35.13
C ASP A 33 -20.66 6.28 -36.53
N TRP A 34 -20.97 5.33 -37.41
CA TRP A 34 -21.65 5.58 -38.68
C TRP A 34 -23.16 5.38 -38.52
N TRP A 35 -23.54 4.38 -37.72
CA TRP A 35 -24.88 4.13 -37.22
C TRP A 35 -24.80 3.38 -35.89
N SER A 36 -25.72 3.66 -34.97
CA SER A 36 -25.79 2.96 -33.68
C SER A 36 -27.21 2.96 -33.12
N THR A 37 -27.60 1.87 -32.46
CA THR A 37 -28.88 1.71 -31.75
C THR A 37 -28.72 0.78 -30.55
N THR A 38 -29.75 0.68 -29.70
CA THR A 38 -29.81 -0.28 -28.60
C THR A 38 -31.00 -1.22 -28.82
N ALA A 39 -30.75 -2.52 -28.85
CA ALA A 39 -31.72 -3.55 -29.13
C ALA A 39 -32.39 -4.04 -27.83
N GLY A 40 -33.51 -3.41 -27.49
CA GLY A 40 -34.33 -3.76 -26.32
C GLY A 40 -33.80 -3.21 -24.99
N ASP A 41 -34.55 -3.51 -23.93
CA ASP A 41 -34.25 -3.10 -22.55
C ASP A 41 -33.92 -4.33 -21.70
N ASN A 42 -32.73 -4.36 -21.07
CA ASN A 42 -32.23 -5.46 -20.24
C ASN A 42 -32.20 -6.84 -20.94
N GLU A 43 -31.94 -6.86 -22.25
CA GLU A 43 -31.72 -8.08 -23.03
C GLU A 43 -30.26 -8.53 -22.99
N GLU A 44 -30.01 -9.84 -23.07
CA GLU A 44 -28.66 -10.44 -23.04
C GLU A 44 -28.27 -11.05 -24.40
N TYR A 45 -27.00 -10.85 -24.78
CA TYR A 45 -26.43 -11.27 -26.06
C TYR A 45 -25.01 -11.85 -25.91
N ASP A 46 -24.62 -12.73 -26.84
CA ASP A 46 -23.31 -13.43 -26.87
C ASP A 46 -22.75 -13.50 -28.33
N THR A 47 -21.54 -14.03 -28.50
CA THR A 47 -20.80 -14.24 -29.76
C THR A 47 -21.63 -14.80 -30.92
N GLY A 48 -22.55 -15.73 -30.64
CA GLY A 48 -23.45 -16.35 -31.62
C GLY A 48 -24.65 -15.49 -32.04
N CYS A 49 -24.92 -14.38 -31.34
CA CYS A 49 -26.13 -13.59 -31.50
C CYS A 49 -26.09 -12.57 -32.65
N LEU A 50 -24.93 -12.41 -33.32
CA LEU A 50 -24.73 -11.46 -34.43
C LEU A 50 -24.42 -12.19 -35.75
N CYS A 51 -25.28 -12.01 -36.74
CA CYS A 51 -25.08 -12.45 -38.11
C CYS A 51 -25.23 -11.26 -39.09
N VAL A 52 -24.52 -11.31 -40.21
CA VAL A 52 -24.51 -10.27 -41.25
C VAL A 52 -24.59 -10.96 -42.60
N ALA A 53 -25.66 -10.70 -43.36
CA ALA A 53 -25.88 -11.27 -44.68
C ALA A 53 -27.01 -10.55 -45.44
N ASN A 54 -27.03 -10.66 -46.77
CA ASN A 54 -28.17 -10.32 -47.65
C ASN A 54 -29.36 -11.30 -47.48
N ILE A 55 -29.95 -11.35 -46.30
CA ILE A 55 -30.92 -12.38 -45.90
C ILE A 55 -32.31 -12.23 -46.54
N ASP A 56 -32.64 -11.01 -46.97
CA ASP A 56 -33.81 -10.71 -47.81
C ASP A 56 -33.60 -11.09 -49.28
N ASN A 57 -32.42 -11.63 -49.64
CA ASN A 57 -32.04 -12.04 -50.99
C ASN A 57 -32.24 -10.90 -52.02
N SER A 58 -31.98 -9.67 -51.59
CA SER A 58 -32.15 -8.47 -52.41
C SER A 58 -31.20 -8.46 -53.62
N PRO A 59 -31.65 -7.99 -54.80
CA PRO A 59 -30.81 -7.95 -56.00
C PRO A 59 -29.65 -6.95 -55.88
N ASP A 60 -29.78 -5.96 -54.99
CA ASP A 60 -28.76 -4.96 -54.70
C ASP A 60 -27.58 -5.52 -53.88
N ASN A 61 -27.71 -6.75 -53.37
CA ASN A 61 -26.71 -7.49 -52.61
C ASN A 61 -26.12 -6.75 -51.40
N VAL A 62 -26.95 -5.97 -50.70
CA VAL A 62 -26.58 -5.22 -49.49
C VAL A 62 -26.83 -6.06 -48.24
N ASP A 63 -25.80 -6.22 -47.41
CA ASP A 63 -25.91 -6.94 -46.14
C ASP A 63 -26.91 -6.30 -45.18
N LYS A 64 -27.61 -7.14 -44.41
CA LYS A 64 -28.48 -6.74 -43.30
C LYS A 64 -27.87 -7.19 -41.97
N VAL A 65 -28.12 -6.44 -40.91
CA VAL A 65 -27.62 -6.75 -39.56
C VAL A 65 -28.68 -7.55 -38.82
N ILE A 66 -28.38 -8.80 -38.47
CA ILE A 66 -29.31 -9.75 -37.88
C ILE A 66 -28.86 -9.99 -36.43
N VAL A 67 -29.74 -9.71 -35.47
CA VAL A 67 -29.44 -9.82 -34.04
C VAL A 67 -30.51 -10.68 -33.36
N GLY A 68 -30.09 -11.66 -32.57
CA GLY A 68 -30.96 -12.59 -31.85
C GLY A 68 -30.68 -12.57 -30.37
N SER A 69 -31.71 -12.40 -29.55
CA SER A 69 -31.63 -12.25 -28.09
C SER A 69 -31.85 -13.57 -27.36
N TYR A 70 -31.24 -13.71 -26.17
CA TYR A 70 -31.59 -14.80 -25.24
C TYR A 70 -33.04 -14.73 -24.74
N PHE A 71 -33.74 -13.61 -24.92
CA PHE A 71 -35.19 -13.49 -24.69
C PHE A 71 -36.05 -14.00 -25.86
N GLY A 72 -35.42 -14.52 -26.93
CA GLY A 72 -36.10 -15.06 -28.10
C GLY A 72 -36.49 -14.01 -29.15
N ILE A 73 -36.08 -12.74 -28.98
CA ILE A 73 -36.41 -11.69 -29.94
C ILE A 73 -35.39 -11.68 -31.08
N LEU A 74 -35.89 -11.79 -32.31
CA LEU A 74 -35.12 -11.63 -33.55
C LEU A 74 -35.35 -10.22 -34.10
N ARG A 75 -34.27 -9.49 -34.38
CA ARG A 75 -34.30 -8.17 -35.02
C ARG A 75 -33.43 -8.16 -36.27
N ILE A 76 -33.92 -7.54 -37.34
CA ILE A 76 -33.17 -7.35 -38.59
C ILE A 76 -33.17 -5.88 -38.95
N TYR A 77 -31.97 -5.33 -39.14
CA TYR A 77 -31.76 -3.93 -39.49
C TYR A 77 -31.19 -3.76 -40.89
N SER A 78 -31.59 -2.69 -41.55
CA SER A 78 -31.00 -2.12 -42.77
C SER A 78 -30.51 -0.69 -42.50
N PRO A 79 -29.43 -0.51 -41.73
CA PRO A 79 -28.99 0.79 -41.20
C PRO A 79 -28.90 1.95 -42.20
N GLN A 80 -29.39 3.12 -41.80
CA GLN A 80 -29.21 4.41 -42.50
C GLN A 80 -28.37 5.40 -41.66
N PRO A 81 -27.33 6.03 -42.23
CA PRO A 81 -26.58 7.07 -41.53
C PRO A 81 -27.41 8.37 -41.43
N PRO A 82 -27.15 9.27 -40.45
CA PRO A 82 -26.08 9.21 -39.45
C PRO A 82 -26.54 8.77 -38.04
N LYS A 83 -27.83 8.46 -37.86
CA LYS A 83 -28.45 8.08 -36.58
C LYS A 83 -29.56 7.07 -36.83
N TYR A 84 -29.92 6.30 -35.81
CA TYR A 84 -31.04 5.37 -35.88
C TYR A 84 -32.36 6.08 -36.22
N HIS A 85 -33.03 5.58 -37.25
CA HIS A 85 -34.43 5.90 -37.59
C HIS A 85 -35.28 4.63 -37.44
N PRO A 86 -36.58 4.74 -37.08
CA PRO A 86 -37.46 3.56 -36.96
C PRO A 86 -37.54 2.71 -38.24
N GLU A 87 -37.34 3.32 -39.41
CA GLU A 87 -37.29 2.65 -40.72
C GLU A 87 -36.05 1.74 -40.91
N ASP A 88 -35.01 1.89 -40.08
CA ASP A 88 -33.84 1.02 -40.10
C ASP A 88 -34.19 -0.41 -39.63
N LEU A 89 -35.22 -0.57 -38.80
CA LEU A 89 -35.69 -1.87 -38.32
C LEU A 89 -36.63 -2.48 -39.35
N MET A 90 -36.13 -3.46 -40.12
CA MET A 90 -36.90 -4.15 -41.16
C MET A 90 -37.99 -5.05 -40.55
N LEU A 91 -37.65 -5.76 -39.48
CA LEU A 91 -38.58 -6.56 -38.69
C LEU A 91 -38.06 -6.79 -37.26
N GLU A 92 -39.01 -6.94 -36.35
CA GLU A 92 -38.83 -7.51 -35.02
C GLU A 92 -39.82 -8.68 -34.87
N TYR A 93 -39.35 -9.83 -34.38
CA TYR A 93 -40.16 -11.04 -34.26
C TYR A 93 -39.83 -11.81 -32.97
N GLN A 94 -40.83 -11.96 -32.09
CA GLN A 94 -40.71 -12.69 -30.83
C GLN A 94 -40.88 -14.20 -31.06
N LEU A 95 -39.80 -14.96 -30.84
CA LEU A 95 -39.83 -16.42 -30.73
C LEU A 95 -40.09 -16.84 -29.29
N GLN A 96 -40.65 -18.03 -29.07
CA GLN A 96 -41.00 -18.55 -27.75
C GLN A 96 -39.80 -19.13 -26.96
N GLN A 97 -38.60 -19.14 -27.54
CA GLN A 97 -37.40 -19.76 -26.95
C GLN A 97 -36.15 -18.89 -27.18
N PRO A 98 -35.16 -18.91 -26.26
CA PRO A 98 -33.89 -18.21 -26.40
C PRO A 98 -33.19 -18.50 -27.74
N ILE A 99 -32.56 -17.50 -28.33
CA ILE A 99 -31.73 -17.65 -29.53
C ILE A 99 -30.27 -17.81 -29.09
N LEU A 100 -29.70 -19.01 -29.23
CA LEU A 100 -28.30 -19.28 -28.86
C LEU A 100 -27.32 -18.85 -29.94
N GLN A 101 -27.67 -19.08 -31.21
CA GLN A 101 -26.81 -18.75 -32.35
C GLN A 101 -27.63 -18.52 -33.63
N LEU A 102 -27.17 -17.59 -34.46
CA LEU A 102 -27.69 -17.28 -35.79
C LEU A 102 -26.62 -17.54 -36.86
N GLU A 103 -27.00 -18.20 -37.95
CA GLU A 103 -26.18 -18.32 -39.18
C GLU A 103 -27.08 -18.19 -40.42
N ALA A 104 -26.54 -17.63 -41.51
CA ALA A 104 -27.21 -17.51 -42.81
C ALA A 104 -26.55 -18.44 -43.83
N GLY A 105 -27.34 -19.14 -44.66
CA GLY A 105 -26.81 -20.13 -45.60
C GLY A 105 -27.86 -20.84 -46.45
N LYS A 106 -27.42 -21.79 -47.28
CA LYS A 106 -28.26 -22.53 -48.25
C LYS A 106 -28.87 -23.79 -47.64
N PHE A 107 -29.88 -23.57 -46.80
CA PHE A 107 -30.44 -24.60 -45.92
C PHE A 107 -31.61 -25.41 -46.50
N VAL A 108 -32.10 -25.09 -47.69
CA VAL A 108 -33.26 -25.77 -48.31
C VAL A 108 -32.83 -26.55 -49.55
N SER A 109 -33.35 -27.77 -49.70
CA SER A 109 -32.95 -28.68 -50.79
C SER A 109 -33.30 -28.21 -52.19
N GLU A 110 -34.36 -27.41 -52.33
CA GLU A 110 -34.97 -26.99 -53.59
C GLU A 110 -34.60 -25.56 -54.01
N SER A 111 -33.81 -24.83 -53.21
CA SER A 111 -33.59 -23.39 -53.37
C SER A 111 -32.14 -22.98 -53.14
N ASP A 112 -31.59 -22.17 -54.05
CA ASP A 112 -30.27 -21.57 -53.94
C ASP A 112 -30.24 -20.28 -53.10
N ALA A 113 -31.39 -19.86 -52.54
CA ALA A 113 -31.52 -18.66 -51.71
C ALA A 113 -30.89 -18.84 -50.32
N LEU A 114 -30.55 -17.71 -49.68
CA LEU A 114 -30.15 -17.67 -48.27
C LEU A 114 -31.38 -17.76 -47.36
N TYR A 115 -31.27 -18.63 -46.35
CA TYR A 115 -32.22 -18.80 -45.27
C TYR A 115 -31.53 -18.51 -43.93
N LEU A 116 -32.30 -18.16 -42.91
CA LEU A 116 -31.79 -17.90 -41.56
C LEU A 116 -31.98 -19.16 -40.69
N ALA A 117 -30.89 -19.72 -40.20
CA ALA A 117 -30.92 -20.79 -39.21
C ALA A 117 -30.81 -20.19 -37.80
N ILE A 118 -31.76 -20.56 -36.94
CA ILE A 118 -31.86 -20.12 -35.56
C ILE A 118 -31.75 -21.33 -34.65
N LEU A 119 -30.69 -21.37 -33.83
CA LEU A 119 -30.52 -22.40 -32.82
C LEU A 119 -31.17 -21.96 -31.50
N HIS A 120 -32.10 -22.78 -31.02
CA HIS A 120 -32.67 -22.73 -29.68
C HIS A 120 -32.15 -23.91 -28.84
N PRO A 121 -32.27 -23.87 -27.50
CA PRO A 121 -31.73 -24.92 -26.62
C PRO A 121 -32.15 -26.35 -26.96
N ARG A 122 -33.34 -26.57 -27.56
CA ARG A 122 -33.80 -27.91 -27.99
C ARG A 122 -34.42 -27.95 -29.40
N LYS A 123 -34.14 -26.94 -30.22
CA LYS A 123 -34.74 -26.82 -31.55
C LYS A 123 -33.82 -26.07 -32.50
N LEU A 124 -33.66 -26.55 -33.73
CA LEU A 124 -33.04 -25.79 -34.82
C LEU A 124 -34.14 -25.41 -35.80
N SER A 125 -34.36 -24.13 -36.04
CA SER A 125 -35.45 -23.62 -36.87
C SER A 125 -34.92 -22.83 -38.07
N ILE A 126 -35.40 -23.14 -39.27
CA ILE A 126 -34.95 -22.52 -40.51
C ILE A 126 -36.08 -21.61 -41.01
N TYR A 127 -35.79 -20.32 -41.14
CA TYR A 127 -36.73 -19.30 -41.57
C TYR A 127 -36.33 -18.69 -42.91
N SER A 128 -37.34 -18.40 -43.73
CA SER A 128 -37.26 -17.58 -44.92
C SER A 128 -37.77 -16.18 -44.58
N ILE A 129 -37.00 -15.14 -44.94
CA ILE A 129 -37.38 -13.75 -44.78
C ILE A 129 -37.76 -13.22 -46.17
N THR A 130 -39.00 -12.75 -46.30
CA THR A 130 -39.57 -12.33 -47.59
C THR A 130 -40.09 -10.92 -47.51
N ALA A 131 -39.72 -10.08 -48.48
CA ALA A 131 -40.25 -8.73 -48.63
C ALA A 131 -41.61 -8.76 -49.35
N ILE A 132 -42.62 -8.16 -48.74
CA ILE A 132 -43.94 -7.93 -49.30
C ILE A 132 -44.04 -6.43 -49.61
N THR A 133 -43.94 -6.07 -50.88
CA THR A 133 -43.94 -4.67 -51.32
C THR A 133 -45.30 -4.01 -51.11
N GLY A 134 -45.35 -3.01 -50.23
CA GLY A 134 -46.56 -2.22 -49.98
C GLY A 134 -46.89 -1.25 -51.12
N SER A 135 -48.16 -0.87 -51.24
CA SER A 135 -48.65 0.02 -52.32
C SER A 135 -48.78 1.50 -51.90
N VAL A 136 -48.36 1.86 -50.68
CA VAL A 136 -48.56 3.19 -50.06
C VAL A 136 -47.33 3.56 -49.20
N GLU A 137 -47.18 4.84 -48.86
CA GLU A 137 -46.02 5.51 -48.22
C GLU A 137 -45.51 4.96 -46.87
N HIS A 138 -45.98 3.80 -46.39
CA HIS A 138 -45.51 3.13 -45.18
C HIS A 138 -44.86 1.76 -45.47
N GLY A 139 -43.81 1.78 -46.30
CA GLY A 139 -42.78 0.74 -46.36
C GLY A 139 -43.13 -0.61 -46.99
N SER A 140 -42.09 -1.38 -47.30
CA SER A 140 -42.21 -2.82 -47.58
C SER A 140 -42.35 -3.58 -46.25
N GLN A 141 -43.32 -4.48 -46.14
CA GLN A 141 -43.50 -5.32 -44.96
C GLN A 141 -42.66 -6.59 -45.10
N TYR A 142 -41.91 -6.97 -44.07
CA TYR A 142 -41.11 -8.20 -44.08
C TYR A 142 -41.82 -9.31 -43.30
N ALA A 143 -42.00 -10.47 -43.94
CA ALA A 143 -42.61 -11.64 -43.33
C ALA A 143 -41.56 -12.73 -43.05
N VAL A 144 -41.53 -13.20 -41.80
CA VAL A 144 -40.73 -14.33 -41.34
C VAL A 144 -41.57 -15.62 -41.49
N LYS A 145 -41.16 -16.51 -42.39
CA LYS A 145 -41.86 -17.78 -42.66
C LYS A 145 -40.99 -18.96 -42.25
N LEU A 146 -41.46 -19.81 -41.34
CA LEU A 146 -40.81 -21.07 -41.01
C LEU A 146 -40.80 -21.98 -42.26
N ALA A 147 -39.62 -22.47 -42.66
CA ALA A 147 -39.47 -23.45 -43.73
C ALA A 147 -39.60 -24.87 -43.15
N TYR A 148 -38.79 -25.19 -42.15
CA TYR A 148 -38.85 -26.42 -41.36
C TYR A 148 -38.13 -26.25 -40.02
N GLU A 149 -38.28 -27.22 -39.13
CA GLU A 149 -37.59 -27.28 -37.84
C GLU A 149 -37.17 -28.70 -37.47
N HIS A 150 -36.02 -28.80 -36.80
CA HIS A 150 -35.51 -30.04 -36.19
C HIS A 150 -35.67 -29.96 -34.68
N ILE A 151 -36.34 -30.95 -34.09
CA ILE A 151 -36.42 -31.12 -32.64
C ILE A 151 -35.14 -31.83 -32.18
N LEU A 152 -34.44 -31.25 -31.20
CA LEU A 152 -33.19 -31.81 -30.69
C LEU A 152 -33.45 -32.63 -29.42
N GLU A 153 -33.00 -33.89 -29.40
CA GLU A 153 -33.12 -34.78 -28.23
C GLU A 153 -32.32 -34.26 -27.02
N ARG A 154 -31.22 -33.53 -27.29
CA ARG A 154 -30.27 -33.02 -26.32
C ARG A 154 -30.26 -31.50 -26.32
N THR A 155 -29.89 -30.92 -25.19
CA THR A 155 -29.71 -29.47 -25.10
C THR A 155 -28.48 -29.06 -25.91
N SER A 156 -28.64 -28.15 -26.87
CA SER A 156 -27.57 -27.62 -27.72
C SER A 156 -26.73 -26.57 -27.01
N CYS A 157 -25.47 -26.42 -27.44
CA CYS A 157 -24.57 -25.33 -27.06
C CYS A 157 -24.38 -24.37 -28.24
N ASN A 158 -23.86 -24.88 -29.35
CA ASN A 158 -23.60 -24.14 -30.58
C ASN A 158 -23.85 -25.04 -31.80
N PHE A 159 -23.75 -24.48 -33.00
CA PHE A 159 -23.71 -25.25 -34.23
C PHE A 159 -22.72 -24.66 -35.25
N VAL A 160 -22.36 -25.48 -36.23
CA VAL A 160 -21.60 -25.05 -37.38
C VAL A 160 -22.31 -25.43 -38.67
N VAL A 161 -22.18 -24.55 -39.65
CA VAL A 161 -22.71 -24.67 -41.01
C VAL A 161 -21.58 -25.03 -41.98
N GLY A 162 -21.89 -25.85 -42.99
CA GLY A 162 -21.08 -25.93 -44.20
C GLY A 162 -21.39 -27.13 -45.10
N SER A 163 -20.70 -27.17 -46.23
CA SER A 163 -20.77 -28.25 -47.22
C SER A 163 -19.98 -29.50 -46.80
N PHE A 164 -20.50 -30.24 -45.83
CA PHE A 164 -19.85 -31.47 -45.34
C PHE A 164 -19.78 -32.54 -46.45
N GLY A 165 -18.70 -33.30 -46.53
CA GLY A 165 -18.47 -34.25 -47.61
C GLY A 165 -18.19 -33.61 -48.98
N GLY A 166 -18.03 -32.28 -49.05
CA GLY A 166 -17.70 -31.56 -50.29
C GLY A 166 -18.89 -31.32 -51.25
N VAL A 167 -20.13 -31.39 -50.76
CA VAL A 167 -21.34 -31.11 -51.55
C VAL A 167 -21.35 -29.66 -52.04
N LYS A 168 -21.59 -29.43 -53.34
CA LYS A 168 -21.61 -28.07 -53.91
C LYS A 168 -23.00 -27.45 -53.82
N GLY A 169 -23.06 -26.18 -53.42
CA GLY A 169 -24.28 -25.36 -53.44
C GLY A 169 -25.29 -25.65 -52.33
N LYS A 170 -24.96 -26.53 -51.36
CA LYS A 170 -25.81 -26.87 -50.22
C LYS A 170 -25.02 -26.79 -48.93
N ASP A 171 -25.67 -26.29 -47.89
CA ASP A 171 -25.12 -26.18 -46.55
C ASP A 171 -25.85 -27.13 -45.58
N PHE A 172 -25.07 -27.86 -44.78
CA PHE A 172 -25.53 -28.81 -43.77
C PHE A 172 -25.19 -28.29 -42.36
N PHE A 173 -25.84 -28.87 -41.34
CA PHE A 173 -25.68 -28.46 -39.95
C PHE A 173 -25.00 -29.53 -39.11
N CYS A 174 -24.07 -29.10 -38.26
CA CYS A 174 -23.51 -29.92 -37.18
C CYS A 174 -23.76 -29.20 -35.85
N VAL A 175 -24.68 -29.73 -35.05
CA VAL A 175 -25.09 -29.15 -33.76
C VAL A 175 -24.32 -29.84 -32.64
N GLN A 176 -23.61 -29.08 -31.81
CA GLN A 176 -22.93 -29.57 -30.62
C GLN A 176 -23.88 -29.48 -29.43
N SER A 177 -24.06 -30.60 -28.72
CA SER A 177 -24.80 -30.64 -27.46
C SER A 177 -23.93 -30.33 -26.25
N MET A 178 -24.57 -29.91 -25.16
CA MET A 178 -23.94 -29.61 -23.87
C MET A 178 -23.21 -30.82 -23.25
N ASP A 179 -23.58 -32.06 -23.63
CA ASP A 179 -22.93 -33.32 -23.21
C ASP A 179 -21.98 -33.92 -24.27
N GLY A 180 -21.63 -33.16 -25.30
CA GLY A 180 -20.52 -33.49 -26.20
C GLY A 180 -20.86 -34.41 -27.37
N MET A 181 -22.15 -34.63 -27.64
CA MET A 181 -22.60 -35.24 -28.89
C MET A 181 -22.69 -34.18 -30.00
N VAL A 182 -22.00 -34.42 -31.11
CA VAL A 182 -22.16 -33.67 -32.37
C VAL A 182 -23.20 -34.38 -33.24
N SER A 183 -24.22 -33.65 -33.68
CA SER A 183 -25.38 -34.17 -34.42
C SER A 183 -25.47 -33.53 -35.80
N PHE A 184 -25.50 -34.35 -36.85
CA PHE A 184 -25.42 -33.95 -38.25
C PHE A 184 -26.79 -33.98 -38.92
N PHE A 185 -27.12 -32.91 -39.64
CA PHE A 185 -28.36 -32.75 -40.39
C PHE A 185 -28.07 -32.34 -41.84
N GLU A 186 -28.51 -33.16 -42.77
CA GLU A 186 -28.48 -32.88 -44.20
C GLU A 186 -29.78 -32.15 -44.58
N GLN A 187 -29.74 -30.82 -44.47
CA GLN A 187 -30.87 -29.90 -44.69
C GLN A 187 -32.13 -30.34 -43.91
N GLU A 188 -33.18 -30.79 -44.58
CA GLU A 188 -34.45 -31.22 -43.98
C GLU A 188 -34.37 -32.55 -43.20
N SER A 189 -33.23 -33.26 -43.22
CA SER A 189 -33.09 -34.61 -42.67
C SER A 189 -31.98 -34.74 -41.61
N PHE A 190 -32.21 -35.54 -40.57
CA PHE A 190 -31.16 -35.95 -39.63
C PHE A 190 -30.34 -37.11 -40.24
N ALA A 191 -29.02 -36.99 -40.20
CA ALA A 191 -28.11 -37.99 -40.76
C ALA A 191 -27.59 -38.97 -39.68
N PHE A 192 -26.85 -38.46 -38.69
CA PHE A 192 -26.28 -39.25 -37.58
C PHE A 192 -25.76 -38.34 -36.46
N GLY A 193 -25.42 -38.90 -35.30
CA GLY A 193 -24.68 -38.17 -34.27
C GLY A 193 -23.59 -39.01 -33.60
N ARG A 194 -22.59 -38.36 -32.99
CA ARG A 194 -21.42 -39.00 -32.34
C ARG A 194 -20.99 -38.25 -31.10
N PHE A 195 -20.56 -38.96 -30.06
CA PHE A 195 -19.89 -38.37 -28.90
C PHE A 195 -18.42 -38.08 -29.20
N LEU A 196 -17.97 -36.88 -28.86
CA LEU A 196 -16.54 -36.52 -28.86
C LEU A 196 -15.83 -37.23 -27.69
N PRO A 197 -14.62 -37.77 -27.88
CA PRO A 197 -13.88 -38.44 -26.81
C PRO A 197 -13.34 -37.42 -25.79
N GLY A 198 -13.25 -37.80 -24.51
CA GLY A 198 -12.62 -36.97 -23.48
C GLY A 198 -13.37 -35.68 -23.12
N PHE A 199 -14.64 -35.57 -23.50
CA PHE A 199 -15.47 -34.39 -23.31
C PHE A 199 -15.83 -34.14 -21.82
N LEU A 200 -15.83 -32.86 -21.42
CA LEU A 200 -16.33 -32.40 -20.11
C LEU A 200 -17.20 -31.13 -20.24
N LEU A 201 -16.76 -30.17 -21.06
CA LEU A 201 -17.51 -28.95 -21.41
C LEU A 201 -17.44 -28.71 -22.93
N PRO A 202 -18.46 -28.08 -23.53
CA PRO A 202 -18.42 -27.69 -24.94
C PRO A 202 -17.43 -26.54 -25.14
N GLY A 203 -16.55 -26.71 -26.13
CA GLY A 203 -15.70 -25.64 -26.67
C GLY A 203 -16.16 -25.23 -28.08
N PRO A 204 -15.63 -24.12 -28.63
CA PRO A 204 -15.97 -23.64 -29.97
C PRO A 204 -15.71 -24.71 -31.03
N LEU A 205 -16.64 -24.84 -31.98
CA LEU A 205 -16.62 -25.82 -33.07
C LEU A 205 -16.66 -25.11 -34.43
N LYS A 206 -15.73 -25.40 -35.34
CA LYS A 206 -15.80 -24.96 -36.74
C LYS A 206 -15.44 -26.06 -37.74
N TYR A 207 -15.91 -25.91 -38.97
CA TYR A 207 -15.71 -26.82 -40.09
C TYR A 207 -14.65 -26.25 -41.04
N ILE A 208 -13.84 -27.13 -41.64
CA ILE A 208 -12.80 -26.80 -42.62
C ILE A 208 -13.19 -27.46 -43.95
N PRO A 209 -13.75 -26.72 -44.92
CA PRO A 209 -14.22 -27.27 -46.19
C PRO A 209 -13.14 -27.95 -47.02
N LYS A 210 -11.89 -27.46 -46.94
CA LYS A 210 -10.77 -27.97 -47.75
C LYS A 210 -10.23 -29.32 -47.29
N SER A 211 -10.36 -29.66 -46.01
CA SER A 211 -9.94 -30.95 -45.44
C SER A 211 -11.11 -31.82 -44.98
N ASP A 212 -12.36 -31.41 -45.24
CA ASP A 212 -13.60 -32.09 -44.81
C ASP A 212 -13.53 -32.52 -43.34
N SER A 213 -13.19 -31.57 -42.46
CA SER A 213 -12.85 -31.83 -41.06
C SER A 213 -13.43 -30.79 -40.10
N PHE A 214 -13.73 -31.23 -38.89
CA PHE A 214 -14.22 -30.42 -37.78
C PHE A 214 -13.10 -30.17 -36.79
N VAL A 215 -12.92 -28.91 -36.37
CA VAL A 215 -11.94 -28.53 -35.36
C VAL A 215 -12.67 -27.96 -34.15
N THR A 216 -12.27 -28.43 -32.98
CA THR A 216 -12.80 -28.00 -31.68
C THR A 216 -11.67 -27.88 -30.66
N CYS A 217 -11.90 -27.14 -29.57
CA CYS A 217 -10.99 -27.12 -28.42
C CYS A 217 -11.59 -27.93 -27.26
N SER A 218 -10.89 -28.99 -26.86
CA SER A 218 -11.26 -29.82 -25.73
C SER A 218 -10.84 -29.19 -24.40
N THR A 219 -11.52 -29.54 -23.31
CA THR A 219 -11.16 -29.14 -21.92
C THR A 219 -9.78 -29.61 -21.48
N SER A 220 -9.16 -30.55 -22.21
CA SER A 220 -7.74 -30.91 -22.10
C SER A 220 -6.78 -29.81 -22.62
N ARG A 221 -7.31 -28.66 -23.06
CA ARG A 221 -6.60 -27.50 -23.64
C ARG A 221 -5.91 -27.85 -24.96
N SER A 222 -6.50 -28.78 -25.68
CA SER A 222 -6.02 -29.23 -26.97
C SER A 222 -7.02 -28.90 -28.07
N VAL A 223 -6.52 -28.34 -29.16
CA VAL A 223 -7.24 -28.16 -30.41
C VAL A 223 -7.18 -29.49 -31.16
N GLU A 224 -8.33 -30.09 -31.38
CA GLU A 224 -8.50 -31.44 -31.92
C GLU A 224 -9.24 -31.38 -33.25
N CYS A 225 -8.79 -32.17 -34.22
CA CYS A 225 -9.35 -32.23 -35.56
C CYS A 225 -9.97 -33.60 -35.84
N TYR A 226 -11.19 -33.63 -36.38
CA TYR A 226 -11.97 -34.84 -36.67
C TYR A 226 -12.50 -34.79 -38.10
N LYS A 227 -12.04 -35.69 -38.97
CA LYS A 227 -12.53 -35.83 -40.34
C LYS A 227 -14.00 -36.25 -40.36
N TYR A 228 -14.80 -35.65 -41.25
CA TYR A 228 -16.24 -35.95 -41.38
C TYR A 228 -16.50 -37.44 -41.62
N GLN A 229 -15.74 -38.05 -42.53
CA GLN A 229 -15.82 -39.49 -42.82
C GLN A 229 -15.52 -40.36 -41.59
N SER A 230 -14.59 -39.95 -40.72
CA SER A 230 -14.27 -40.67 -39.48
C SER A 230 -15.39 -40.56 -38.45
N LEU A 231 -16.07 -39.42 -38.38
CA LEU A 231 -17.27 -39.24 -37.56
C LEU A 231 -18.42 -40.11 -38.06
N ALA A 232 -18.71 -40.08 -39.37
CA ALA A 232 -19.77 -40.90 -39.97
C ALA A 232 -19.55 -42.41 -39.71
N GLN A 233 -18.33 -42.90 -39.94
CA GLN A 233 -17.98 -44.34 -39.82
C GLN A 233 -17.78 -44.84 -38.39
N ALA A 234 -17.60 -43.96 -37.39
CA ALA A 234 -17.43 -44.39 -36.00
C ALA A 234 -18.72 -45.04 -35.46
N SER A 235 -18.59 -46.13 -34.69
CA SER A 235 -19.71 -46.75 -33.99
C SER A 235 -19.99 -46.05 -32.66
N GLU A 236 -21.25 -45.97 -32.25
CA GLU A 236 -21.62 -45.44 -30.94
C GLU A 236 -21.08 -46.32 -29.80
N GLY A 237 -20.05 -45.81 -29.11
CA GLY A 237 -19.50 -46.43 -27.91
C GLY A 237 -20.33 -46.13 -26.67
N ARG A 238 -21.55 -46.67 -26.59
CA ARG A 238 -22.26 -46.86 -25.31
C ARG A 238 -22.48 -48.35 -25.09
N GLU A 239 -22.26 -48.79 -23.85
CA GLU A 239 -22.20 -50.21 -23.48
C GLU A 239 -23.47 -50.97 -23.84
N SER A 240 -23.40 -51.85 -24.83
CA SER A 240 -24.46 -52.81 -25.10
C SER A 240 -24.36 -53.96 -24.08
N THR A 241 -25.26 -53.97 -23.11
CA THR A 241 -25.48 -55.14 -22.24
C THR A 241 -26.17 -56.25 -23.04
N LYS A 242 -25.44 -56.90 -23.96
CA LYS A 242 -25.78 -58.18 -24.62
C LYS A 242 -24.57 -58.75 -25.38
N LEU A 243 -24.12 -59.92 -24.94
CA LEU A 243 -23.05 -60.71 -25.54
C LEU A 243 -23.50 -61.42 -26.83
N SER A 244 -23.49 -60.71 -27.97
CA SER A 244 -23.30 -61.32 -29.31
C SER A 244 -23.35 -60.26 -30.41
N ASP A 245 -22.19 -59.75 -30.85
CA ASP A 245 -21.72 -59.96 -32.24
C ASP A 245 -20.39 -59.25 -32.53
N LYS A 246 -19.56 -59.88 -33.36
CA LYS A 246 -18.22 -59.39 -33.73
C LYS A 246 -18.28 -58.35 -34.85
N VAL A 247 -18.68 -57.12 -34.52
CA VAL A 247 -18.35 -55.94 -35.34
C VAL A 247 -17.64 -54.93 -34.45
N SER A 248 -16.31 -55.03 -34.39
CA SER A 248 -15.45 -54.06 -33.71
C SER A 248 -15.43 -52.75 -34.50
N GLY A 249 -16.43 -51.89 -34.30
CA GLY A 249 -16.42 -50.53 -34.84
C GLY A 249 -15.19 -49.76 -34.35
N LYS A 250 -14.64 -48.91 -35.23
CA LYS A 250 -13.46 -48.10 -34.89
C LYS A 250 -13.86 -47.05 -33.86
N ARG A 251 -13.16 -47.05 -32.71
CA ARG A 251 -13.23 -45.95 -31.72
C ARG A 251 -12.83 -44.65 -32.40
N LEU A 252 -13.61 -43.59 -32.20
CA LEU A 252 -13.31 -42.27 -32.74
C LEU A 252 -11.98 -41.75 -32.17
N THR A 253 -11.08 -41.31 -33.05
CA THR A 253 -9.79 -40.70 -32.73
C THR A 253 -9.64 -39.41 -33.53
N SER A 254 -9.01 -38.39 -32.94
CA SER A 254 -8.61 -37.18 -33.66
C SER A 254 -7.58 -37.51 -34.75
N ASP A 255 -7.69 -36.85 -35.90
CA ASP A 255 -6.72 -36.90 -36.99
C ASP A 255 -5.39 -36.23 -36.58
N TRP A 256 -5.49 -35.11 -35.87
CA TRP A 256 -4.40 -34.46 -35.16
C TRP A 256 -4.93 -33.73 -33.91
N SER A 257 -4.05 -33.50 -32.93
CA SER A 257 -4.33 -32.81 -31.68
C SER A 257 -3.14 -31.93 -31.26
N VAL A 258 -3.39 -30.68 -30.89
CA VAL A 258 -2.36 -29.68 -30.56
C VAL A 258 -2.68 -29.05 -29.21
N ASN A 259 -1.83 -29.24 -28.21
CA ASN A 259 -2.02 -28.60 -26.90
C ASN A 259 -1.60 -27.11 -26.99
N ILE A 260 -2.55 -26.21 -26.71
CA ILE A 260 -2.34 -24.75 -26.72
C ILE A 260 -2.16 -24.16 -25.32
N GLY A 261 -2.31 -24.96 -24.26
CA GLY A 261 -2.06 -24.57 -22.87
C GLY A 261 -3.20 -23.83 -22.15
N GLU A 262 -4.22 -23.38 -22.89
CA GLU A 262 -5.42 -22.69 -22.41
C GLU A 262 -6.69 -23.15 -23.16
N CYS A 263 -7.86 -22.72 -22.70
CA CYS A 263 -9.12 -22.96 -23.41
C CYS A 263 -9.29 -21.95 -24.55
N ALA A 264 -9.94 -22.36 -25.64
CA ALA A 264 -10.32 -21.45 -26.72
C ALA A 264 -11.70 -20.82 -26.44
N LYS A 265 -11.81 -19.50 -26.61
CA LYS A 265 -13.09 -18.77 -26.66
C LYS A 265 -13.76 -18.94 -28.02
N GLU A 266 -13.01 -18.63 -29.09
CA GLU A 266 -13.53 -18.65 -30.46
C GLU A 266 -12.53 -19.30 -31.42
N ILE A 267 -13.06 -19.92 -32.47
CA ILE A 267 -12.29 -20.48 -33.60
C ILE A 267 -12.88 -19.94 -34.90
N TYR A 268 -12.01 -19.52 -35.83
CA TYR A 268 -12.38 -19.20 -37.21
C TYR A 268 -11.46 -19.93 -38.18
N MET A 269 -12.05 -20.48 -39.25
CA MET A 269 -11.32 -20.95 -40.42
C MET A 269 -11.33 -19.83 -41.45
N VAL A 270 -10.16 -19.44 -41.97
CA VAL A 270 -10.06 -18.43 -43.02
C VAL A 270 -9.35 -18.96 -44.26
N SER A 271 -9.91 -18.62 -45.41
CA SER A 271 -9.36 -18.93 -46.73
C SER A 271 -9.55 -17.72 -47.64
N PHE A 272 -8.58 -16.81 -47.65
CA PHE A 272 -8.57 -15.62 -48.50
C PHE A 272 -7.78 -15.88 -49.78
N GLN A 273 -8.12 -15.20 -50.88
CA GLN A 273 -7.50 -15.44 -52.20
C GLN A 273 -5.97 -15.30 -52.20
N ASN A 274 -5.43 -14.36 -51.41
CA ASN A 274 -3.99 -14.05 -51.37
C ASN A 274 -3.25 -14.68 -50.17
N ALA A 275 -3.93 -15.43 -49.28
CA ALA A 275 -3.32 -15.98 -48.07
C ALA A 275 -3.60 -17.48 -47.92
N PRO A 276 -2.65 -18.28 -47.35
CA PRO A 276 -2.88 -19.70 -47.16
C PRO A 276 -3.96 -19.95 -46.11
N SER A 277 -4.82 -20.93 -46.39
CA SER A 277 -5.85 -21.44 -45.47
C SER A 277 -5.27 -21.67 -44.07
N SER A 278 -5.87 -21.02 -43.07
CA SER A 278 -5.37 -20.93 -41.70
C SER A 278 -6.52 -21.04 -40.71
N ILE A 279 -6.27 -21.70 -39.58
CA ILE A 279 -7.23 -21.84 -38.47
C ILE A 279 -6.78 -20.86 -37.39
N PHE A 280 -7.59 -19.84 -37.11
CA PHE A 280 -7.36 -18.96 -35.97
C PHE A 280 -8.09 -19.49 -34.74
N VAL A 281 -7.40 -19.51 -33.61
CA VAL A 281 -7.92 -19.92 -32.31
C VAL A 281 -7.60 -18.80 -31.32
N LEU A 282 -8.63 -18.16 -30.79
CA LEU A 282 -8.49 -17.19 -29.71
C LEU A 282 -8.60 -17.93 -28.37
N GLY A 283 -7.49 -18.01 -27.65
CA GLY A 283 -7.45 -18.46 -26.27
C GLY A 283 -7.86 -17.36 -25.29
N GLU A 284 -7.79 -17.67 -23.99
CA GLU A 284 -8.01 -16.68 -22.93
C GLU A 284 -6.96 -15.56 -22.94
N ARG A 285 -5.69 -15.86 -23.22
CA ARG A 285 -4.57 -14.90 -23.18
C ARG A 285 -3.65 -14.93 -24.40
N SER A 286 -3.94 -15.74 -25.41
CA SER A 286 -3.12 -15.83 -26.62
C SER A 286 -4.00 -16.02 -27.86
N ILE A 287 -3.54 -15.54 -29.00
CA ILE A 287 -4.10 -15.95 -30.30
C ILE A 287 -3.12 -16.88 -31.02
N PHE A 288 -3.64 -17.97 -31.57
CA PHE A 288 -2.91 -18.96 -32.33
C PHE A 288 -3.40 -18.98 -33.78
N CYS A 289 -2.48 -19.03 -34.72
CA CYS A 289 -2.76 -19.30 -36.12
C CYS A 289 -2.15 -20.66 -36.46
N LEU A 290 -3.01 -21.67 -36.64
CA LEU A 290 -2.61 -23.04 -36.99
C LEU A 290 -2.77 -23.26 -38.50
N ARG A 291 -1.95 -24.14 -39.05
CA ARG A 291 -2.14 -24.71 -40.39
C ARG A 291 -3.17 -25.86 -40.32
N GLU A 292 -3.71 -26.26 -41.47
CA GLU A 292 -4.68 -27.37 -41.59
C GLU A 292 -4.16 -28.73 -41.06
N ASN A 293 -2.84 -28.89 -40.90
CA ASN A 293 -2.20 -30.08 -40.32
C ASN A 293 -1.89 -29.96 -38.80
N GLY A 294 -2.43 -28.93 -38.13
CA GLY A 294 -2.21 -28.65 -36.71
C GLY A 294 -0.93 -27.86 -36.38
N ASN A 295 0.03 -27.75 -37.30
CA ASN A 295 1.26 -27.01 -36.99
C ASN A 295 0.98 -25.51 -36.77
N VAL A 296 1.46 -24.96 -35.65
CA VAL A 296 1.41 -23.51 -35.38
C VAL A 296 2.18 -22.76 -36.47
N ARG A 297 1.49 -21.90 -37.22
CA ARG A 297 2.09 -20.95 -38.18
C ARG A 297 2.70 -19.76 -37.43
N PHE A 298 1.95 -19.22 -36.47
CA PHE A 298 2.41 -18.26 -35.49
C PHE A 298 1.51 -18.27 -34.25
N MET A 299 1.99 -17.71 -33.15
CA MET A 299 1.21 -17.41 -31.97
C MET A 299 1.59 -16.03 -31.44
N LYS A 300 0.65 -15.36 -30.77
CA LYS A 300 0.88 -14.10 -30.08
C LYS A 300 0.26 -14.18 -28.70
N LYS A 301 1.09 -14.02 -27.65
CA LYS A 301 0.59 -13.76 -26.29
C LYS A 301 0.02 -12.34 -26.25
N LEU A 302 -1.16 -12.20 -25.65
CA LEU A 302 -1.84 -10.94 -25.42
C LEU A 302 -1.52 -10.49 -23.98
N GLU A 303 -1.30 -9.18 -23.80
CA GLU A 303 -1.04 -8.56 -22.48
C GLU A 303 -2.31 -7.92 -21.90
N TYR A 304 -3.44 -8.21 -22.53
CA TYR A 304 -4.79 -7.74 -22.24
C TYR A 304 -5.76 -8.92 -22.44
N ASP A 305 -6.91 -8.86 -21.79
CA ASP A 305 -7.94 -9.87 -21.98
C ASP A 305 -8.76 -9.55 -23.25
N PRO A 306 -8.84 -10.48 -24.22
CA PRO A 306 -9.67 -10.32 -25.41
C PRO A 306 -11.13 -10.67 -25.09
N SER A 307 -12.07 -9.88 -25.60
CA SER A 307 -13.50 -10.21 -25.57
C SER A 307 -13.84 -11.17 -26.71
N THR A 308 -13.73 -10.69 -27.96
CA THR A 308 -14.01 -11.41 -29.21
C THR A 308 -12.98 -11.01 -30.27
N PHE A 309 -12.90 -11.79 -31.37
CA PHE A 309 -12.11 -11.41 -32.53
C PHE A 309 -12.77 -11.79 -33.86
N TYR A 310 -12.41 -11.08 -34.92
CA TYR A 310 -12.90 -11.37 -36.27
C TYR A 310 -11.80 -11.19 -37.34
N PRO A 311 -11.41 -12.27 -38.05
CA PRO A 311 -10.50 -12.17 -39.19
C PRO A 311 -11.27 -11.84 -40.48
N TYR A 312 -10.92 -10.72 -41.11
CA TYR A 312 -11.78 -10.09 -42.13
C TYR A 312 -11.14 -9.96 -43.52
N GLY A 313 -9.82 -10.16 -43.66
CA GLY A 313 -9.19 -10.04 -44.97
C GLY A 313 -7.72 -10.47 -45.04
N SER A 314 -7.13 -10.33 -46.23
CA SER A 314 -5.72 -10.59 -46.50
C SER A 314 -5.06 -9.41 -47.20
N THR A 315 -3.84 -9.09 -46.79
CA THR A 315 -2.96 -8.17 -47.53
C THR A 315 -2.43 -8.79 -48.82
N PRO A 316 -1.99 -8.00 -49.82
CA PRO A 316 -1.34 -8.51 -51.03
C PRO A 316 -0.11 -9.38 -50.75
N ASP A 317 0.59 -9.13 -49.64
CA ASP A 317 1.78 -9.89 -49.21
C ASP A 317 1.45 -11.26 -48.58
N GLY A 318 0.17 -11.64 -48.51
CA GLY A 318 -0.30 -12.90 -47.91
C GLY A 318 -0.34 -12.94 -46.37
N GLY A 319 -0.14 -11.79 -45.72
CA GLY A 319 -0.40 -11.61 -44.30
C GLY A 319 -1.89 -11.38 -44.01
N ILE A 320 -2.40 -11.98 -42.94
CA ILE A 320 -3.83 -12.00 -42.61
C ILE A 320 -4.19 -10.84 -41.69
N LEU A 321 -5.29 -10.16 -41.99
CA LEU A 321 -5.84 -9.06 -41.20
C LEU A 321 -6.99 -9.55 -40.32
N TYR A 322 -6.89 -9.24 -39.02
CA TYR A 322 -7.92 -9.55 -38.05
C TYR A 322 -8.04 -8.46 -36.99
N MET A 323 -9.23 -8.35 -36.40
CA MET A 323 -9.54 -7.40 -35.33
C MET A 323 -9.75 -8.18 -34.03
N ILE A 324 -9.16 -7.73 -32.94
CA ILE A 324 -9.46 -8.18 -31.57
C ILE A 324 -10.11 -7.01 -30.84
N ALA A 325 -11.23 -7.24 -30.17
CA ALA A 325 -11.73 -6.35 -29.14
C ALA A 325 -11.30 -6.82 -27.76
N THR A 326 -11.09 -5.89 -26.84
CA THR A 326 -10.63 -6.14 -25.47
C THR A 326 -11.74 -5.87 -24.45
N HIS A 327 -11.55 -6.35 -23.22
CA HIS A 327 -12.38 -5.97 -22.05
C HIS A 327 -12.16 -4.52 -21.59
N THR A 328 -11.28 -3.75 -22.25
CA THR A 328 -10.96 -2.34 -21.92
C THR A 328 -11.44 -1.37 -22.99
N ASP A 329 -12.56 -1.70 -23.66
CA ASP A 329 -13.19 -0.89 -24.71
C ASP A 329 -12.22 -0.45 -25.82
N THR A 330 -11.30 -1.33 -26.24
CA THR A 330 -10.39 -1.05 -27.36
C THR A 330 -10.45 -2.11 -28.45
N LEU A 331 -10.44 -1.66 -29.70
CA LEU A 331 -10.36 -2.46 -30.91
C LEU A 331 -8.95 -2.38 -31.48
N LEU A 332 -8.35 -3.55 -31.71
CA LEU A 332 -6.96 -3.70 -32.13
C LEU A 332 -6.90 -4.45 -33.46
N VAL A 333 -6.42 -3.80 -34.50
CA VAL A 333 -6.28 -4.36 -35.85
C VAL A 333 -4.86 -4.89 -36.02
N TYR A 334 -4.73 -6.18 -36.31
CA TYR A 334 -3.46 -6.87 -36.48
C TYR A 334 -3.25 -7.36 -37.91
N LYS A 335 -2.00 -7.30 -38.38
CA LYS A 335 -1.47 -8.07 -39.52
C LYS A 335 -0.55 -9.17 -38.98
N ASP A 336 -1.02 -10.41 -39.01
CA ASP A 336 -0.40 -11.61 -38.43
C ASP A 336 -0.03 -11.49 -36.93
N ILE A 337 1.07 -10.82 -36.57
CA ILE A 337 1.50 -10.59 -35.17
C ILE A 337 1.61 -9.08 -34.86
N THR A 338 1.73 -8.27 -35.91
CA THR A 338 2.03 -6.83 -35.86
C THR A 338 0.75 -6.03 -35.66
N LEU A 339 0.72 -5.16 -34.64
CA LEU A 339 -0.38 -4.23 -34.44
C LEU A 339 -0.31 -3.15 -35.54
N CYS A 340 -1.37 -3.01 -36.32
CA CYS A 340 -1.48 -2.02 -37.40
C CYS A 340 -2.32 -0.80 -37.00
N TRP A 341 -3.33 -1.00 -36.15
CA TRP A 341 -4.18 0.08 -35.66
C TRP A 341 -4.73 -0.23 -34.27
N ALA A 342 -4.97 0.80 -33.47
CA ALA A 342 -5.72 0.73 -32.22
C ALA A 342 -6.76 1.84 -32.19
N ALA A 343 -7.98 1.52 -31.77
CA ALA A 343 -9.08 2.47 -31.66
C ALA A 343 -9.89 2.24 -30.39
N GLN A 344 -10.24 3.31 -29.68
CA GLN A 344 -11.18 3.25 -28.57
C GLN A 344 -12.60 3.01 -29.10
N MET A 345 -13.27 2.00 -28.55
CA MET A 345 -14.69 1.70 -28.72
C MET A 345 -15.51 2.41 -27.63
N PRO A 346 -16.82 2.64 -27.83
CA PRO A 346 -17.67 3.25 -26.81
C PRO A 346 -18.33 2.25 -25.85
N SER A 347 -18.10 0.94 -26.04
CA SER A 347 -18.51 -0.18 -25.17
C SER A 347 -17.77 -1.46 -25.59
N MET A 348 -17.74 -2.46 -24.71
CA MET A 348 -17.09 -3.76 -24.94
C MET A 348 -17.95 -4.63 -25.86
N PRO A 349 -17.51 -4.97 -27.08
CA PRO A 349 -18.28 -5.86 -27.94
C PRO A 349 -18.06 -7.33 -27.53
N VAL A 350 -19.13 -8.11 -27.55
CA VAL A 350 -19.12 -9.58 -27.42
C VAL A 350 -19.13 -10.27 -28.77
N ALA A 351 -19.60 -9.59 -29.83
CA ALA A 351 -19.48 -10.07 -31.21
C ALA A 351 -18.97 -8.97 -32.15
N LEU A 352 -18.10 -9.37 -33.11
CA LEU A 352 -17.59 -8.52 -34.18
C LEU A 352 -17.84 -9.15 -35.56
N ARG A 353 -18.25 -8.32 -36.53
CA ARG A 353 -18.32 -8.66 -37.96
C ARG A 353 -17.83 -7.48 -38.80
N ALA A 354 -17.40 -7.76 -40.02
CA ALA A 354 -17.20 -6.74 -41.06
C ALA A 354 -18.33 -6.88 -42.09
N ALA A 355 -18.91 -5.76 -42.52
CA ALA A 355 -20.07 -5.72 -43.41
C ALA A 355 -19.85 -4.82 -44.64
N GLU A 356 -20.67 -5.02 -45.67
CA GLU A 356 -20.84 -4.08 -46.79
C GLU A 356 -22.25 -3.47 -46.74
N LEU A 357 -22.34 -2.23 -46.25
CA LEU A 357 -23.60 -1.48 -46.13
C LEU A 357 -23.59 -0.30 -47.10
N LYS A 358 -24.54 -0.26 -48.04
CA LYS A 358 -24.73 0.85 -49.01
C LYS A 358 -23.43 1.37 -49.62
N ASP A 359 -22.76 0.49 -50.38
CA ASP A 359 -21.48 0.72 -51.07
C ASP A 359 -20.25 1.00 -50.18
N LEU A 360 -20.40 1.04 -48.86
CA LEU A 360 -19.29 1.16 -47.90
C LEU A 360 -18.83 -0.22 -47.44
N LYS A 361 -17.69 -0.66 -47.98
CA LYS A 361 -17.03 -1.93 -47.61
C LYS A 361 -16.22 -1.79 -46.31
N GLY A 362 -16.30 -2.79 -45.45
CA GLY A 362 -15.44 -2.90 -44.27
C GLY A 362 -15.90 -2.07 -43.08
N LEU A 363 -17.19 -1.77 -42.99
CA LEU A 363 -17.78 -1.23 -41.77
C LEU A 363 -17.72 -2.28 -40.65
N ILE A 364 -17.30 -1.84 -39.46
CA ILE A 364 -17.07 -2.69 -38.31
C ILE A 364 -18.37 -2.74 -37.50
N ILE A 365 -19.05 -3.88 -37.55
CA ILE A 365 -20.26 -4.11 -36.77
C ILE A 365 -19.88 -4.77 -35.45
N SER A 366 -20.34 -4.14 -34.38
CA SER A 366 -20.11 -4.54 -33.00
C SER A 366 -21.45 -4.68 -32.26
N LEU A 367 -21.56 -5.73 -31.45
CA LEU A 367 -22.69 -5.98 -30.55
C LEU A 367 -22.14 -6.15 -29.11
N ASP A 368 -22.64 -5.34 -28.18
CA ASP A 368 -22.39 -5.44 -26.73
C ASP A 368 -23.36 -6.45 -26.08
N GLN A 369 -22.98 -6.99 -24.92
CA GLN A 369 -23.80 -7.89 -24.09
C GLN A 369 -25.16 -7.28 -23.74
N ASN A 370 -25.21 -5.95 -23.59
CA ASN A 370 -26.42 -5.16 -23.26
C ASN A 370 -27.26 -4.78 -24.48
N GLY A 371 -26.96 -5.32 -25.68
CA GLY A 371 -27.74 -5.06 -26.89
C GLY A 371 -27.39 -3.77 -27.64
N ARG A 372 -26.34 -3.05 -27.26
CA ARG A 372 -25.86 -1.91 -28.07
C ARG A 372 -25.26 -2.44 -29.37
N ILE A 373 -25.86 -2.05 -30.50
CA ILE A 373 -25.37 -2.36 -31.85
C ILE A 373 -24.76 -1.09 -32.43
N GLN A 374 -23.54 -1.20 -32.96
CA GLN A 374 -22.83 -0.08 -33.56
C GLN A 374 -22.15 -0.54 -34.86
N ALA A 375 -22.44 0.15 -35.96
CA ALA A 375 -21.65 0.10 -37.19
C ALA A 375 -20.67 1.30 -37.17
N SER A 376 -19.38 1.01 -37.26
CA SER A 376 -18.32 1.99 -37.03
C SER A 376 -17.22 1.96 -38.08
N TYR A 377 -16.47 3.06 -38.16
CA TYR A 377 -15.26 3.20 -38.98
C TYR A 377 -14.11 3.75 -38.14
N LEU A 378 -12.88 3.59 -38.60
CA LEU A 378 -11.68 4.01 -37.87
C LEU A 378 -11.40 5.50 -38.09
N GLY A 379 -11.35 6.28 -37.00
CA GLY A 379 -11.03 7.71 -37.03
C GLY A 379 -9.54 7.97 -37.30
N THR A 380 -9.23 8.63 -38.41
CA THR A 380 -7.86 8.87 -38.91
C THR A 380 -7.30 10.26 -38.63
N ASP A 381 -8.12 11.22 -38.16
CA ASP A 381 -7.76 12.63 -38.15
C ASP A 381 -7.05 13.05 -36.85
N PRO A 382 -5.73 13.38 -36.90
CA PRO A 382 -4.95 13.77 -35.72
C PRO A 382 -5.48 15.05 -35.10
N SER A 383 -5.79 15.00 -33.81
CA SER A 383 -6.08 16.19 -33.02
C SER A 383 -4.81 17.00 -32.81
N MET A 384 -4.73 18.19 -33.42
CA MET A 384 -3.88 19.24 -32.87
C MET A 384 -4.50 19.66 -31.53
N PHE A 385 -3.69 19.72 -30.47
CA PHE A 385 -4.15 20.07 -29.13
C PHE A 385 -4.33 21.59 -29.01
N THR A 386 -5.27 22.14 -29.77
CA THR A 386 -5.81 23.47 -29.50
C THR A 386 -6.78 23.35 -28.33
N ALA A 387 -6.48 24.02 -27.22
CA ALA A 387 -7.47 24.18 -26.16
C ALA A 387 -8.77 24.71 -26.78
N PRO A 388 -9.95 24.15 -26.46
CA PRO A 388 -11.21 24.69 -26.96
C PRO A 388 -11.27 26.16 -26.56
N PRO A 389 -11.70 27.07 -27.45
CA PRO A 389 -11.90 28.46 -27.07
C PRO A 389 -12.85 28.46 -25.89
N THR A 390 -12.40 29.00 -24.75
CA THR A 390 -13.16 28.95 -23.51
C THR A 390 -14.46 29.70 -23.74
N GLU A 391 -15.57 28.96 -23.89
CA GLU A 391 -16.89 29.53 -23.59
C GLU A 391 -16.77 30.13 -22.20
N SER A 392 -17.03 31.43 -22.11
CA SER A 392 -16.64 32.23 -20.96
C SER A 392 -17.47 31.89 -19.73
N ARG A 393 -17.06 30.83 -19.03
CA ARG A 393 -17.17 30.76 -17.58
C ARG A 393 -16.34 31.90 -17.04
N GLU A 394 -16.95 33.07 -16.94
CA GLU A 394 -16.40 34.23 -16.26
C GLU A 394 -16.00 33.78 -14.86
N ILE A 395 -14.69 33.65 -14.64
CA ILE A 395 -14.16 33.36 -13.31
C ILE A 395 -14.55 34.55 -12.44
N ASN A 396 -15.24 34.31 -11.33
CA ASN A 396 -15.71 35.37 -10.45
C ASN A 396 -14.52 36.00 -9.69
N TYR A 397 -13.81 36.90 -10.38
CA TYR A 397 -12.62 37.55 -9.85
C TYR A 397 -12.88 38.32 -8.55
N GLU A 398 -14.11 38.79 -8.31
CA GLU A 398 -14.44 39.43 -7.03
C GLU A 398 -14.46 38.48 -5.84
N GLU A 399 -14.92 37.24 -6.04
CA GLU A 399 -14.97 36.21 -5.01
C GLU A 399 -13.57 35.66 -4.75
N LEU A 400 -12.81 35.41 -5.81
CA LEU A 400 -11.41 34.98 -5.74
C LEU A 400 -10.50 36.04 -5.07
N ASP A 401 -10.70 37.33 -5.36
CA ASP A 401 -9.92 38.43 -4.75
C ASP A 401 -10.34 38.70 -3.29
N LYS A 402 -11.61 38.44 -2.91
CA LYS A 402 -12.04 38.44 -1.51
C LYS A 402 -11.36 37.31 -0.73
N GLU A 403 -11.43 36.07 -1.22
CA GLU A 403 -10.79 34.91 -0.59
C GLU A 403 -9.26 35.09 -0.52
N MET A 404 -8.62 35.55 -1.59
CA MET A 404 -7.18 35.86 -1.62
C MET A 404 -6.80 36.90 -0.57
N LYS A 405 -7.60 37.96 -0.37
CA LYS A 405 -7.34 38.98 0.65
C LYS A 405 -7.53 38.45 2.07
N GLU A 406 -8.50 37.58 2.31
CA GLU A 406 -8.71 36.92 3.59
C GLU A 406 -7.55 35.96 3.93
N LEU A 407 -7.12 35.14 2.97
CA LEU A 407 -5.96 34.25 3.12
C LEU A 407 -4.65 35.02 3.32
N GLN A 408 -4.41 36.09 2.54
CA GLN A 408 -3.23 36.95 2.74
C GLN A 408 -3.23 37.66 4.10
N LYS A 409 -4.41 38.02 4.62
CA LYS A 409 -4.57 38.57 5.96
C LYS A 409 -4.22 37.53 7.02
N LEU A 410 -4.76 36.32 6.94
CA LEU A 410 -4.43 35.19 7.82
C LEU A 410 -2.92 34.87 7.82
N ILE A 411 -2.28 34.87 6.65
CA ILE A 411 -0.83 34.67 6.53
C ILE A 411 -0.05 35.78 7.24
N LYS A 412 -0.41 37.06 7.05
CA LYS A 412 0.24 38.18 7.74
C LYS A 412 0.01 38.16 9.26
N GLU A 413 -1.19 37.81 9.71
CA GLU A 413 -1.53 37.72 11.14
C GLU A 413 -0.76 36.57 11.84
N SER A 414 -0.57 35.44 11.16
CA SER A 414 0.25 34.33 11.65
C SER A 414 1.74 34.68 11.75
N SER A 415 2.28 35.50 10.84
CA SER A 415 3.70 35.91 10.86
C SER A 415 4.04 36.95 11.92
N VAL A 416 3.06 37.75 12.37
CA VAL A 416 3.28 38.85 13.34
C VAL A 416 3.01 38.41 14.78
N SER A 417 2.21 37.37 15.01
CA SER A 417 1.82 36.96 16.36
C SER A 417 1.62 35.45 16.53
N SER A 418 2.64 34.77 17.04
CA SER A 418 2.64 33.35 17.42
C SER A 418 1.64 32.95 18.53
N ASN A 419 0.86 33.90 19.05
CA ASN A 419 -0.03 33.74 20.20
C ASN A 419 -1.54 33.80 19.87
N LEU A 420 -1.94 33.91 18.59
CA LEU A 420 -3.36 34.10 18.23
C LEU A 420 -4.26 32.87 18.44
N PHE A 421 -3.71 31.65 18.55
CA PHE A 421 -4.47 30.40 18.75
C PHE A 421 -5.16 30.25 20.13
N GLN A 422 -5.21 31.31 20.95
CA GLN A 422 -5.82 31.30 22.29
C GLN A 422 -7.36 31.35 22.28
N ASN A 423 -7.99 31.80 21.19
CA ASN A 423 -9.47 31.93 21.10
C ASN A 423 -10.18 30.68 20.56
N GLU A 424 -9.48 29.58 20.35
CA GLU A 424 -10.08 28.31 19.91
C GLU A 424 -10.54 27.46 21.09
N GLU A 425 -11.50 26.56 20.81
CA GLU A 425 -12.05 25.60 21.77
C GLU A 425 -10.93 24.88 22.53
N SER A 426 -10.95 25.03 23.86
CA SER A 426 -9.89 24.51 24.73
C SER A 426 -10.43 23.61 25.83
N ILE A 427 -9.63 22.61 26.19
CA ILE A 427 -9.84 21.77 27.36
C ILE A 427 -8.94 22.28 28.47
N THR A 428 -9.50 22.49 29.66
CA THR A 428 -8.72 22.74 30.88
C THR A 428 -8.71 21.49 31.76
N MET A 429 -7.53 21.07 32.19
CA MET A 429 -7.34 19.89 33.03
C MET A 429 -7.14 20.31 34.48
N GLN A 430 -7.94 19.75 35.39
CA GLN A 430 -7.85 19.97 36.83
C GLN A 430 -7.52 18.66 37.54
N VAL A 431 -6.35 18.62 38.19
CA VAL A 431 -5.83 17.46 38.89
C VAL A 431 -5.92 17.68 40.39
N HIS A 432 -6.53 16.73 41.11
CA HIS A 432 -6.64 16.73 42.57
C HIS A 432 -5.84 15.56 43.16
N ILE A 433 -4.86 15.88 44.00
CA ILE A 433 -3.96 14.93 44.66
C ILE A 433 -4.40 14.75 46.12
N PRO A 434 -4.74 13.52 46.55
CA PRO A 434 -5.06 13.27 47.96
C PRO A 434 -3.85 13.51 48.89
N PRO A 435 -4.05 13.98 50.14
CA PRO A 435 -2.97 14.23 51.09
C PRO A 435 -2.46 12.98 51.82
N GLN A 436 -3.13 11.83 51.65
CA GLN A 436 -2.78 10.54 52.25
C GLN A 436 -2.66 9.48 51.15
N LEU A 437 -1.84 8.45 51.40
CA LEU A 437 -1.74 7.27 50.54
C LEU A 437 -3.01 6.43 50.62
N ASP A 438 -3.25 5.61 49.59
CA ASP A 438 -4.40 4.72 49.55
C ASP A 438 -4.24 3.59 50.60
N GLN A 439 -5.30 3.27 51.34
CA GLN A 439 -5.29 2.25 52.41
C GLN A 439 -5.17 0.81 51.87
N THR A 440 -5.44 0.60 50.58
CA THR A 440 -5.30 -0.68 49.89
C THR A 440 -4.76 -0.41 48.50
N SER A 441 -3.61 -1.01 48.17
CA SER A 441 -3.00 -0.91 46.84
C SER A 441 -3.85 -1.64 45.79
N ILE A 442 -4.28 -0.88 44.77
CA ILE A 442 -5.04 -1.42 43.64
C ILE A 442 -4.10 -1.53 42.44
N ILE A 443 -3.63 -2.75 42.17
CA ILE A 443 -2.76 -3.09 41.03
C ILE A 443 -3.56 -4.01 40.11
N ASP A 444 -3.77 -3.63 38.85
CA ASP A 444 -4.46 -4.42 37.81
C ASP A 444 -5.78 -5.09 38.22
N GLY A 445 -6.54 -4.44 39.12
CA GLY A 445 -7.83 -4.95 39.62
C GLY A 445 -7.73 -6.13 40.61
N ASN A 446 -6.54 -6.66 40.86
CA ASN A 446 -6.29 -7.73 41.83
C ASN A 446 -5.67 -7.15 43.11
N LYS A 447 -6.26 -7.47 44.26
CA LYS A 447 -5.67 -7.13 45.57
C LYS A 447 -4.46 -8.04 45.82
N LYS A 448 -3.33 -7.45 46.20
CA LYS A 448 -2.22 -8.15 46.87
C LYS A 448 -2.12 -7.65 48.31
N ASP A 449 -1.82 -8.55 49.25
CA ASP A 449 -1.64 -8.24 50.68
C ASP A 449 -0.25 -7.65 51.01
N GLU A 450 0.44 -7.05 50.03
CA GLU A 450 1.76 -6.45 50.23
C GLU A 450 1.71 -4.92 50.35
N ASP A 451 2.58 -4.40 51.22
CA ASP A 451 2.69 -3.03 51.72
C ASP A 451 3.27 -2.05 50.66
N ILE A 452 2.69 -2.06 49.46
CA ILE A 452 3.12 -1.28 48.29
C ILE A 452 2.49 0.13 48.37
N PRO A 453 3.30 1.21 48.40
CA PRO A 453 2.78 2.57 48.43
C PRO A 453 2.04 2.89 47.13
N SER A 454 0.83 3.41 47.26
CA SER A 454 -0.03 3.78 46.13
C SER A 454 -0.83 5.05 46.41
N LEU A 455 -1.15 5.79 45.35
CA LEU A 455 -1.88 7.05 45.42
C LEU A 455 -2.78 7.24 44.18
N THR A 456 -4.09 7.28 44.40
CA THR A 456 -5.09 7.49 43.35
C THR A 456 -5.40 8.97 43.17
N ILE A 457 -4.86 9.53 42.09
CA ILE A 457 -5.01 10.93 41.70
C ILE A 457 -6.28 11.11 40.88
N LYS A 458 -7.06 12.15 41.19
CA LYS A 458 -8.34 12.46 40.53
C LYS A 458 -8.15 13.53 39.47
N VAL A 459 -8.23 13.12 38.20
CA VAL A 459 -8.16 14.02 37.04
C VAL A 459 -9.58 14.37 36.57
N SER A 460 -9.85 15.64 36.35
CA SER A 460 -11.12 16.13 35.81
C SER A 460 -10.87 17.12 34.68
N PHE A 461 -11.75 17.13 33.69
CA PHE A 461 -11.64 18.00 32.51
C PHE A 461 -12.82 18.95 32.48
N LYS A 462 -12.57 20.20 32.08
CA LYS A 462 -13.57 21.24 31.86
C LYS A 462 -13.38 21.82 30.47
N SER A 463 -14.46 22.01 29.75
CA SER A 463 -14.47 22.65 28.44
C SER A 463 -15.75 23.45 28.24
N SER A 464 -15.91 24.05 27.07
CA SER A 464 -17.15 24.62 26.55
C SER A 464 -17.81 23.74 25.48
N SER A 465 -17.05 22.82 24.88
CA SER A 465 -17.41 22.10 23.66
C SER A 465 -17.37 20.57 23.84
N THR A 466 -18.06 19.85 22.97
CA THR A 466 -17.98 18.38 22.87
C THR A 466 -16.67 17.95 22.21
N PHE A 467 -15.89 17.09 22.87
CA PHE A 467 -14.68 16.49 22.27
C PHE A 467 -14.73 14.96 22.31
N ASN A 468 -14.67 14.35 21.12
CA ASN A 468 -14.57 12.90 20.96
C ASN A 468 -13.10 12.46 20.88
N ASN A 469 -12.82 11.23 21.34
CA ASN A 469 -11.49 10.61 21.28
C ASN A 469 -10.37 11.39 21.99
N VAL A 470 -10.65 12.06 23.11
CA VAL A 470 -9.60 12.66 23.95
C VAL A 470 -8.75 11.54 24.55
N VAL A 471 -7.45 11.54 24.27
CA VAL A 471 -6.48 10.56 24.77
C VAL A 471 -5.75 11.16 25.97
N VAL A 472 -6.00 10.62 27.15
CA VAL A 472 -5.27 11.01 28.37
C VAL A 472 -4.15 10.01 28.61
N THR A 473 -2.92 10.53 28.69
CA THR A 473 -1.70 9.75 28.97
C THR A 473 -1.09 10.23 30.28
N ALA A 474 -0.82 9.30 31.19
CA ALA A 474 -0.08 9.53 32.42
C ALA A 474 1.39 9.11 32.22
N HIS A 475 2.29 10.09 32.34
CA HIS A 475 3.73 9.90 32.21
C HIS A 475 4.32 9.50 33.57
N THR A 476 5.11 8.42 33.57
CA THR A 476 5.76 7.86 34.76
C THR A 476 7.21 7.53 34.45
N GLU A 477 8.11 7.89 35.36
CA GLU A 477 9.49 7.43 35.38
C GLU A 477 9.63 6.32 36.44
N LYS A 478 10.43 5.29 36.17
CA LYS A 478 10.79 4.28 37.17
C LYS A 478 11.41 4.96 38.41
N PRO A 479 11.13 4.48 39.64
CA PRO A 479 10.45 3.23 40.00
C PRO A 479 8.91 3.33 40.07
N LEU A 480 8.29 4.43 39.64
CA LEU A 480 6.83 4.52 39.58
C LEU A 480 6.26 3.92 38.29
N THR A 481 5.06 3.38 38.43
CA THR A 481 4.20 2.96 37.34
C THR A 481 2.74 3.35 37.66
N VAL A 482 1.85 3.21 36.68
CA VAL A 482 0.42 3.52 36.79
C VAL A 482 -0.43 2.36 36.32
N ASN A 483 -1.58 2.19 36.97
CA ASN A 483 -2.57 1.17 36.60
C ASN A 483 -3.08 1.27 35.15
N GLN A 484 -3.10 2.48 34.57
CA GLN A 484 -3.46 2.72 33.17
C GLN A 484 -2.63 3.88 32.61
N HIS A 485 -1.62 3.59 31.78
CA HIS A 485 -0.80 4.62 31.13
C HIS A 485 -1.60 5.51 30.18
N THR A 486 -2.54 4.94 29.43
CA THR A 486 -3.31 5.65 28.39
C THR A 486 -4.79 5.28 28.48
N ARG A 487 -5.66 6.29 28.47
CA ARG A 487 -7.12 6.12 28.48
C ARG A 487 -7.81 7.08 27.54
N LYS A 488 -8.71 6.54 26.70
CA LYS A 488 -9.59 7.33 25.83
C LYS A 488 -10.85 7.73 26.59
N ILE A 489 -11.28 8.97 26.43
CA ILE A 489 -12.53 9.52 26.97
C ILE A 489 -13.24 10.36 25.89
N SER A 490 -14.57 10.40 25.96
CA SER A 490 -15.36 11.46 25.33
C SER A 490 -15.73 12.49 26.39
N LEU A 491 -15.75 13.77 26.03
CA LEU A 491 -16.11 14.88 26.89
C LEU A 491 -17.35 15.57 26.33
N ASP A 492 -18.49 15.35 26.98
CA ASP A 492 -19.76 16.02 26.68
C ASP A 492 -20.02 17.17 27.67
N PRO A 493 -20.71 18.26 27.28
CA PRO A 493 -21.06 19.38 28.16
C PRO A 493 -21.85 19.03 29.44
N GLU A 494 -22.54 17.89 29.47
CA GLU A 494 -23.24 17.39 30.67
C GLU A 494 -22.39 16.44 31.51
N SER A 495 -21.25 15.97 30.99
CA SER A 495 -20.39 14.96 31.63
C SER A 495 -19.33 15.54 32.58
N TYR A 496 -19.34 16.86 32.81
CA TYR A 496 -18.42 17.60 33.71
C TYR A 496 -18.60 17.24 35.20
N THR A 497 -18.38 16.00 35.62
CA THR A 497 -18.33 15.67 37.07
C THR A 497 -17.68 14.35 37.47
N ARG A 498 -17.36 13.41 36.56
CA ARG A 498 -16.73 12.13 36.97
C ARG A 498 -15.20 12.25 36.95
N PRO A 499 -14.53 12.48 38.10
CA PRO A 499 -13.07 12.46 38.13
C PRO A 499 -12.56 11.06 37.78
N MET A 500 -11.64 11.00 36.84
CA MET A 500 -10.90 9.80 36.49
C MET A 500 -9.82 9.56 37.54
N GLY A 501 -9.89 8.43 38.24
CA GLY A 501 -8.81 7.97 39.10
C GLY A 501 -7.67 7.36 38.27
N ILE A 502 -6.46 7.90 38.42
CA ILE A 502 -5.21 7.30 37.95
C ILE A 502 -4.41 6.92 39.18
N THR A 503 -4.10 5.64 39.35
CA THR A 503 -3.41 5.12 40.54
C THR A 503 -1.93 4.95 40.21
N TYR A 504 -1.10 5.78 40.83
CA TYR A 504 0.36 5.64 40.81
C TYR A 504 0.78 4.68 41.92
N TYR A 505 1.71 3.77 41.64
CA TYR A 505 2.30 2.87 42.63
C TYR A 505 3.78 2.62 42.33
N VAL A 506 4.53 2.20 43.35
CA VAL A 506 5.94 1.79 43.18
C VAL A 506 5.99 0.36 42.66
N ASP A 507 6.74 0.14 41.59
CA ASP A 507 7.11 -1.21 41.15
C ASP A 507 8.27 -1.72 42.03
N ASN A 508 7.98 -2.71 42.87
CA ASN A 508 8.97 -3.31 43.77
C ASN A 508 10.03 -4.17 43.05
N SER A 509 9.90 -4.42 41.74
CA SER A 509 10.80 -5.30 40.99
C SER A 509 12.17 -4.71 40.64
N ASP A 510 12.31 -3.38 40.64
CA ASP A 510 13.53 -2.69 40.19
C ASP A 510 14.04 -1.71 41.26
N SER A 511 15.32 -1.80 41.62
CA SER A 511 15.92 -1.01 42.70
C SER A 511 16.34 0.41 42.27
N MET A 512 15.54 1.03 41.40
CA MET A 512 15.83 2.36 40.84
C MET A 512 15.46 3.49 41.79
N LEU A 513 16.15 4.62 41.64
CA LEU A 513 15.92 5.81 42.44
C LEU A 513 15.03 6.82 41.71
N PRO A 514 14.15 7.53 42.43
CA PRO A 514 13.37 8.61 41.84
C PRO A 514 14.22 9.85 41.56
N ILE A 515 14.26 10.27 40.30
CA ILE A 515 14.95 11.47 39.84
C ILE A 515 14.25 12.73 40.35
N ASN A 516 12.92 12.72 40.33
CA ASN A 516 12.05 13.82 40.76
C ASN A 516 10.76 13.29 41.43
N LEU A 517 9.98 14.18 42.04
CA LEU A 517 8.62 13.90 42.53
C LEU A 517 7.52 14.28 41.51
N THR A 518 7.91 14.78 40.32
CA THR A 518 7.02 15.51 39.42
C THR A 518 6.69 14.71 38.18
N THR A 519 5.48 14.17 38.12
CA THR A 519 4.95 13.48 36.94
C THR A 519 4.12 14.42 36.07
N TRP A 520 3.86 14.02 34.84
CA TRP A 520 3.03 14.78 33.90
C TRP A 520 1.81 13.97 33.50
N ILE A 521 0.69 14.65 33.31
CA ILE A 521 -0.49 14.10 32.66
C ILE A 521 -0.76 14.94 31.42
N SER A 522 -0.99 14.31 30.28
CA SER A 522 -1.26 14.98 29.00
C SER A 522 -2.58 14.50 28.40
N GLY A 523 -3.47 15.41 28.07
CA GLY A 523 -4.67 15.15 27.26
C GLY A 523 -4.46 15.64 25.83
N SER A 524 -4.42 14.71 24.87
CA SER A 524 -4.36 15.00 23.44
C SER A 524 -5.74 14.86 22.80
N TYR A 525 -6.14 15.83 21.98
CA TYR A 525 -7.45 15.91 21.35
C TYR A 525 -7.36 16.59 19.98
N VAL A 526 -8.44 16.51 19.22
CA VAL A 526 -8.59 17.17 17.92
C VAL A 526 -9.75 18.17 18.02
N THR A 527 -9.56 19.39 17.53
CA THR A 527 -10.61 20.42 17.54
C THR A 527 -11.72 20.10 16.52
N SER A 528 -12.85 20.80 16.62
CA SER A 528 -13.92 20.73 15.60
C SER A 528 -13.43 21.04 14.18
N GLN A 529 -12.34 21.81 14.03
CA GLN A 529 -11.69 22.13 12.76
C GLN A 529 -10.60 21.11 12.34
N GLY A 530 -10.41 20.00 13.07
CA GLY A 530 -9.42 18.97 12.72
C GLY A 530 -7.99 19.24 13.20
N ALA A 531 -7.73 20.33 13.93
CA ALA A 531 -6.39 20.65 14.43
C ALA A 531 -6.05 19.84 15.69
N PRO A 532 -4.89 19.15 15.76
CA PRO A 532 -4.47 18.42 16.95
C PRO A 532 -3.97 19.40 18.03
N LYS A 533 -4.41 19.21 19.27
CA LYS A 533 -3.98 19.96 20.45
C LYS A 533 -3.65 19.04 21.62
N THR A 534 -2.75 19.51 22.47
CA THR A 534 -2.32 18.81 23.69
C THR A 534 -2.37 19.76 24.88
N VAL A 535 -2.95 19.31 25.98
CA VAL A 535 -2.97 20.02 27.27
C VAL A 535 -2.18 19.19 28.28
N GLN A 536 -1.18 19.79 28.91
CA GLN A 536 -0.32 19.12 29.89
C GLN A 536 -0.49 19.76 31.27
N GLN A 537 -0.51 18.93 32.32
CA GLN A 537 -0.52 19.38 33.71
C GLN A 537 0.60 18.66 34.46
N GLN A 538 1.45 19.44 35.13
CA GLN A 538 2.45 18.91 36.06
C GLN A 538 1.76 18.53 37.38
N VAL A 539 2.18 17.40 37.95
CA VAL A 539 1.64 16.79 39.16
C VAL A 539 2.80 16.50 40.11
N ASN A 540 2.76 17.05 41.33
CA ASN A 540 3.83 16.83 42.32
C ASN A 540 3.38 15.78 43.34
N LEU A 541 4.04 14.63 43.36
CA LEU A 541 3.69 13.48 44.18
C LEU A 541 4.25 13.61 45.61
N PRO A 542 3.53 13.17 46.65
CA PRO A 542 4.04 13.19 48.01
C PRO A 542 5.31 12.34 48.16
N MET A 543 6.31 12.85 48.88
CA MET A 543 7.58 12.14 49.13
C MET A 543 7.38 10.74 49.77
N LYS A 544 6.27 10.52 50.50
CA LYS A 544 5.87 9.21 51.06
C LYS A 544 5.70 8.10 50.03
N MET A 545 5.41 8.44 48.77
CA MET A 545 5.36 7.46 47.67
C MET A 545 6.71 6.78 47.45
N TYR A 546 7.81 7.44 47.80
CA TYR A 546 9.16 7.01 47.46
C TYR A 546 10.03 6.65 48.66
N CYS A 547 9.76 7.25 49.84
CA CYS A 547 10.51 7.02 51.06
C CYS A 547 9.61 6.63 52.24
N LYS A 548 10.11 5.75 53.10
CA LYS A 548 9.58 5.44 54.43
C LYS A 548 10.53 5.96 55.53
N PRO A 549 10.02 6.29 56.74
CA PRO A 549 10.87 6.71 57.86
C PRO A 549 11.81 5.57 58.29
N CYS A 550 13.07 5.90 58.58
CA CYS A 550 14.03 4.96 59.16
C CYS A 550 14.85 5.59 60.29
N GLN A 551 15.51 4.75 61.09
CA GLN A 551 16.47 5.25 62.09
C GLN A 551 17.66 5.93 61.40
N PRO A 552 18.09 7.12 61.86
CA PRO A 552 19.19 7.87 61.24
C PRO A 552 20.53 7.15 61.43
N VAL A 553 21.28 6.99 60.34
CA VAL A 553 22.60 6.36 60.32
C VAL A 553 23.67 7.38 60.72
N LYS A 554 24.53 7.04 61.68
CA LYS A 554 25.50 7.99 62.28
C LYS A 554 26.67 8.35 61.36
N VAL A 555 27.13 7.40 60.55
CA VAL A 555 28.28 7.56 59.63
C VAL A 555 27.90 6.92 58.30
N ALA A 556 28.16 7.63 57.21
CA ALA A 556 28.05 7.13 55.84
C ALA A 556 29.24 7.63 55.00
N THR A 557 29.43 7.10 53.79
CA THR A 557 30.54 7.47 52.88
C THR A 557 30.42 8.92 52.40
N HIS A 558 29.36 9.26 51.65
CA HIS A 558 29.17 10.55 51.01
C HIS A 558 28.44 11.54 51.92
N LYS A 559 28.91 12.79 51.95
CA LYS A 559 28.44 13.84 52.87
C LYS A 559 28.35 15.18 52.19
N ILE A 560 27.15 15.76 52.15
CA ILE A 560 26.89 17.11 51.64
C ILE A 560 26.47 17.98 52.81
N THR A 561 27.05 19.17 52.95
CA THR A 561 26.68 20.14 53.99
C THR A 561 26.15 21.41 53.32
N ILE A 562 24.95 21.81 53.71
CA ILE A 562 24.24 22.99 53.23
C ILE A 562 24.19 24.04 54.34
N ASP A 563 24.54 25.27 53.98
CA ASP A 563 24.52 26.43 54.86
C ASP A 563 23.20 27.21 54.66
N THR A 564 22.70 27.82 55.73
CA THR A 564 21.50 28.66 55.72
C THR A 564 21.76 29.94 56.49
N ASN A 565 21.02 31.02 56.20
CA ASN A 565 21.11 32.29 56.93
C ASN A 565 20.17 32.39 58.15
N ARG A 566 19.63 31.26 58.63
CA ARG A 566 18.65 31.18 59.72
C ARG A 566 19.05 30.13 60.74
N ASN A 567 18.52 30.24 61.95
CA ASN A 567 18.77 29.24 62.98
C ASN A 567 18.18 27.88 62.59
N PRO A 568 18.78 26.77 63.06
CA PRO A 568 18.30 25.42 62.82
C PRO A 568 16.83 25.23 63.25
N VAL A 569 16.02 24.68 62.35
CA VAL A 569 14.61 24.32 62.59
C VAL A 569 14.54 22.83 62.93
N ASN A 570 13.57 22.44 63.77
CA ASN A 570 13.28 21.04 64.05
C ASN A 570 12.94 20.31 62.73
N LEU A 571 13.63 19.21 62.44
CA LEU A 571 13.45 18.49 61.17
C LEU A 571 12.06 17.88 61.04
N TYR A 572 11.40 17.56 62.15
CA TYR A 572 10.02 17.08 62.15
C TYR A 572 8.99 18.18 61.86
N ASP A 573 9.33 19.47 61.92
CA ASP A 573 8.42 20.54 61.50
C ASP A 573 8.44 20.72 59.97
N ILE A 574 9.56 20.36 59.33
CA ILE A 574 9.78 20.40 57.87
C ILE A 574 9.28 19.09 57.20
N PHE A 575 9.43 17.97 57.91
CA PHE A 575 9.03 16.62 57.51
C PHE A 575 8.09 16.01 58.56
N PRO A 576 6.92 16.62 58.83
CA PRO A 576 5.96 16.15 59.84
C PRO A 576 5.49 14.73 59.56
N GLU A 577 5.48 14.36 58.29
CA GLU A 577 4.91 13.11 57.83
C GLU A 577 5.83 11.88 58.04
N TYR A 578 7.03 12.10 58.59
CA TYR A 578 8.03 11.11 59.01
C TYR A 578 8.28 11.12 60.55
N GLY A 579 7.46 11.86 61.32
CA GLY A 579 7.65 12.12 62.76
C GLY A 579 7.35 10.96 63.73
N GLU A 580 6.91 9.80 63.25
CA GLU A 580 6.51 8.67 64.12
C GLU A 580 7.69 7.97 64.80
N SER A 581 8.92 8.17 64.30
CA SER A 581 10.14 7.72 64.97
C SER A 581 10.50 8.67 66.13
N LYS A 582 10.37 8.20 67.38
CA LYS A 582 10.67 8.96 68.62
C LYS A 582 12.18 9.27 68.79
N GLY A 583 12.72 10.13 67.93
CA GLY A 583 14.11 10.61 67.97
C GLY A 583 14.22 12.07 68.42
N PRO A 584 15.43 12.56 68.76
CA PRO A 584 15.66 13.98 68.93
C PRO A 584 15.52 14.69 67.58
N GLY A 585 14.71 15.75 67.49
CA GLY A 585 14.35 16.50 66.26
C GLY A 585 15.46 17.21 65.47
N ASN A 586 16.71 16.79 65.68
CA ASN A 586 17.91 17.27 65.02
C ASN A 586 18.46 16.23 64.03
N ALA A 587 17.86 15.03 63.94
CA ALA A 587 18.27 13.97 63.02
C ALA A 587 17.03 13.21 62.50
N ILE A 588 16.97 12.97 61.19
CA ILE A 588 15.90 12.20 60.55
C ILE A 588 16.49 11.26 59.50
N GLY A 589 15.94 10.05 59.38
CA GLY A 589 16.34 9.04 58.42
C GLY A 589 15.23 8.75 57.41
N PHE A 590 15.60 8.72 56.13
CA PHE A 590 14.74 8.34 55.01
C PHE A 590 15.28 7.06 54.40
N GLN A 591 14.42 6.08 54.13
CA GLN A 591 14.75 4.87 53.38
C GLN A 591 13.88 4.80 52.14
N TYR A 592 14.48 4.68 50.95
CA TYR A 592 13.72 4.42 49.73
C TYR A 592 13.10 3.02 49.78
N TYR A 593 11.91 2.83 49.18
CA TYR A 593 11.36 1.48 49.01
C TYR A 593 12.33 0.65 48.15
N ASN A 594 12.74 -0.52 48.67
CA ASN A 594 13.79 -1.38 48.12
C ASN A 594 15.13 -0.69 47.79
N GLY A 595 15.46 0.41 48.47
CA GLY A 595 16.65 1.22 48.16
C GLY A 595 17.48 1.70 49.38
N PRO A 596 18.48 2.57 49.12
CA PRO A 596 19.43 3.06 50.12
C PRO A 596 18.81 3.96 51.19
N LYS A 597 19.61 4.29 52.21
CA LYS A 597 19.21 5.11 53.36
C LYS A 597 19.93 6.46 53.36
N VAL A 598 19.18 7.53 53.50
CA VAL A 598 19.68 8.91 53.57
C VAL A 598 19.38 9.47 54.95
N THR A 599 20.39 10.08 55.61
CA THR A 599 20.23 10.71 56.91
C THR A 599 20.47 12.21 56.79
N LEU A 600 19.52 13.01 57.29
CA LEU A 600 19.61 14.47 57.38
C LEU A 600 19.83 14.85 58.86
N LEU A 601 20.89 15.62 59.11
CA LEU A 601 21.33 16.08 60.42
C LEU A 601 21.30 17.61 60.48
N ALA A 602 20.53 18.18 61.41
CA ALA A 602 20.60 19.60 61.76
C ALA A 602 21.66 19.80 62.85
N SER A 603 22.59 20.73 62.62
CA SER A 603 23.53 21.15 63.66
C SER A 603 22.79 21.92 64.76
N LYS A 604 23.14 21.70 66.03
CA LYS A 604 22.55 22.47 67.16
C LYS A 604 23.20 23.84 67.38
N THR A 605 24.42 24.00 66.90
CA THR A 605 25.31 25.14 67.24
C THR A 605 25.74 25.96 66.02
N SER A 606 25.34 25.55 64.81
CA SER A 606 25.64 26.26 63.57
C SER A 606 24.46 26.18 62.62
N GLN A 607 24.35 27.14 61.69
CA GLN A 607 23.25 27.26 60.73
C GLN A 607 23.40 26.28 59.54
N ARG A 608 23.86 25.06 59.83
CA ARG A 608 24.32 24.05 58.87
C ARG A 608 23.52 22.76 58.99
N TYR A 609 23.16 22.20 57.84
CA TYR A 609 22.49 20.92 57.70
C TYR A 609 23.36 19.97 56.90
N ARG A 610 23.53 18.73 57.38
CA ARG A 610 24.34 17.72 56.71
C ARG A 610 23.47 16.56 56.25
N LEU A 611 23.52 16.24 54.96
CA LEU A 611 22.96 15.04 54.38
C LEU A 611 24.07 14.02 54.18
N GLN A 612 23.80 12.76 54.53
CA GLN A 612 24.76 11.66 54.37
C GLN A 612 24.08 10.35 53.96
N SER A 613 24.75 9.60 53.10
CA SER A 613 24.27 8.36 52.47
C SER A 613 25.48 7.54 52.01
N ASP A 614 25.33 6.23 51.95
CA ASP A 614 26.38 5.34 51.41
C ASP A 614 26.43 5.35 49.88
N ASN A 615 25.33 5.77 49.25
CA ASN A 615 25.16 6.00 47.81
C ASN A 615 25.12 7.52 47.54
N PHE A 616 25.85 8.00 46.53
CA PHE A 616 25.93 9.43 46.19
C PHE A 616 24.63 9.94 45.54
N GLU A 617 24.16 9.21 44.54
CA GLU A 617 22.95 9.44 43.76
C GLU A 617 21.68 9.54 44.64
N ALA A 618 21.62 8.77 45.72
CA ALA A 618 20.52 8.76 46.68
C ALA A 618 20.30 10.10 47.41
N LEU A 619 21.33 10.96 47.47
CA LEU A 619 21.25 12.28 48.10
C LEU A 619 20.40 13.27 47.29
N ALA A 620 20.21 13.06 45.98
CA ALA A 620 19.59 14.01 45.06
C ALA A 620 18.20 14.50 45.51
N LEU A 621 17.24 13.56 45.60
CA LEU A 621 15.85 13.87 45.93
C LEU A 621 15.70 14.52 47.31
N VAL A 622 16.34 13.95 48.34
CA VAL A 622 16.24 14.44 49.72
C VAL A 622 16.84 15.84 49.85
N THR A 623 17.97 16.11 49.16
CA THR A 623 18.58 17.44 49.12
C THR A 623 17.63 18.45 48.47
N ARG A 624 17.03 18.10 47.33
CA ARG A 624 16.05 18.95 46.63
C ARG A 624 14.83 19.25 47.49
N GLN A 625 14.22 18.22 48.08
CA GLN A 625 13.06 18.39 48.96
C GLN A 625 13.35 19.19 50.21
N PHE A 626 14.52 19.00 50.84
CA PHE A 626 14.96 19.83 51.96
C PHE A 626 15.03 21.32 51.57
N VAL A 627 15.64 21.64 50.43
CA VAL A 627 15.77 23.02 49.94
C VAL A 627 14.42 23.64 49.58
N GLU A 628 13.56 22.91 48.88
CA GLU A 628 12.22 23.37 48.48
C GLU A 628 11.34 23.65 49.72
N ARG A 629 11.27 22.71 50.67
CA ARG A 629 10.47 22.87 51.90
C ARG A 629 11.02 23.93 52.84
N MET A 630 12.34 24.08 52.98
CA MET A 630 12.93 25.16 53.76
C MET A 630 12.58 26.53 53.16
N LYS A 631 12.64 26.68 51.84
CA LYS A 631 12.20 27.91 51.16
C LYS A 631 10.71 28.18 51.37
N ALA A 632 9.86 27.16 51.30
CA ALA A 632 8.42 27.29 51.56
C ALA A 632 8.12 27.70 53.01
N ASN A 633 8.77 27.09 54.00
CA ASN A 633 8.58 27.39 55.43
C ASN A 633 8.94 28.85 55.77
N PHE A 634 10.02 29.37 55.19
CA PHE A 634 10.44 30.77 55.37
C PHE A 634 9.87 31.75 54.34
N ALA A 635 8.98 31.34 53.44
CA ALA A 635 8.43 32.21 52.38
C ALA A 635 7.57 33.36 52.93
N ASN A 636 6.92 33.14 54.09
CA ASN A 636 6.04 34.12 54.75
C ASN A 636 6.74 34.87 55.90
N ASP A 637 8.06 34.71 56.07
CA ASP A 637 8.81 35.40 57.13
C ASP A 637 8.89 36.92 56.84
N LYS A 638 8.56 37.75 57.83
CA LYS A 638 8.49 39.23 57.70
C LYS A 638 9.84 39.93 57.84
N ASN A 639 10.93 39.18 57.92
CA ASN A 639 12.27 39.74 58.05
C ASN A 639 12.76 40.44 56.76
N PRO A 640 13.58 41.51 56.88
CA PRO A 640 14.09 42.24 55.71
C PRO A 640 15.06 41.40 54.85
N ASP A 641 15.83 40.51 55.47
CA ASP A 641 16.70 39.56 54.75
C ASP A 641 15.93 38.33 54.29
N LYS A 642 15.76 38.19 52.98
CA LYS A 642 15.18 36.98 52.36
C LYS A 642 15.96 35.73 52.79
N PHE A 643 15.24 34.63 53.03
CA PHE A 643 15.85 33.34 53.32
C PHE A 643 16.76 32.89 52.18
N LYS A 644 18.00 32.51 52.53
CA LYS A 644 19.01 32.04 51.58
C LYS A 644 19.58 30.70 52.05
N VAL A 645 19.72 29.81 51.08
CA VAL A 645 20.36 28.51 51.21
C VAL A 645 21.58 28.55 50.30
N SER A 646 22.76 28.25 50.83
CA SER A 646 24.01 28.29 50.08
C SER A 646 24.81 27.01 50.26
N PHE A 647 25.60 26.68 49.24
CA PHE A 647 26.55 25.57 49.30
C PHE A 647 27.96 26.13 49.22
N THR A 648 28.74 25.97 50.30
CA THR A 648 30.11 26.50 50.43
C THR A 648 31.19 25.41 50.33
N GLY A 649 30.78 24.15 50.09
CA GLY A 649 31.70 23.02 49.91
C GLY A 649 32.31 22.95 48.50
N SER A 650 33.30 22.07 48.34
CA SER A 650 33.76 21.64 47.02
C SER A 650 32.65 20.84 46.31
N LEU A 651 32.49 21.06 45.01
CA LEU A 651 31.56 20.26 44.19
C LEU A 651 32.05 18.79 44.12
N PRO A 652 31.16 17.80 44.28
CA PRO A 652 31.49 16.37 44.25
C PRO A 652 31.67 15.87 42.81
N LEU A 653 32.71 16.38 42.13
CA LEU A 653 33.01 16.02 40.74
C LEU A 653 33.61 14.62 40.60
N HIS A 654 34.27 14.09 41.64
CA HIS A 654 34.86 12.75 41.60
C HIS A 654 33.77 11.69 41.51
N GLU A 655 32.85 11.69 42.48
CA GLU A 655 31.71 10.79 42.55
C GLU A 655 30.81 10.90 41.31
N PHE A 656 30.64 12.11 40.79
CA PHE A 656 29.90 12.33 39.54
C PHE A 656 30.61 11.73 38.32
N PHE A 657 31.94 11.83 38.24
CA PHE A 657 32.73 11.26 37.14
C PHE A 657 32.80 9.73 37.19
N GLU A 658 32.69 9.12 38.37
CA GLU A 658 32.54 7.66 38.54
C GLU A 658 31.19 7.16 37.98
N LEU A 659 30.10 7.92 38.17
CA LEU A 659 28.79 7.60 37.57
C LEU A 659 28.82 7.69 36.03
N ILE A 660 29.51 8.69 35.47
CA ILE A 660 29.68 8.80 34.00
C ILE A 660 30.46 7.59 33.45
N ASP A 661 31.54 7.16 34.12
CA ASP A 661 32.29 5.98 33.67
C ASP A 661 31.47 4.69 33.77
N ALA A 662 30.74 4.51 34.88
CA ALA A 662 29.91 3.32 35.07
C ALA A 662 28.85 3.20 33.96
N HIS A 663 28.22 4.32 33.61
CA HIS A 663 27.26 4.40 32.51
C HIS A 663 27.92 4.11 31.15
N PHE A 664 28.98 4.83 30.81
CA PHE A 664 29.67 4.73 29.53
C PHE A 664 30.27 3.34 29.28
N ASN A 665 30.83 2.70 30.30
CA ASN A 665 31.37 1.34 30.18
C ASN A 665 30.27 0.31 29.84
N ILE A 666 29.05 0.47 30.37
CA ILE A 666 27.91 -0.41 30.04
C ILE A 666 27.44 -0.15 28.61
N ARG A 667 27.45 1.10 28.13
CA ARG A 667 27.18 1.40 26.70
C ARG A 667 28.20 0.73 25.77
N LEU A 668 29.49 0.72 26.12
CA LEU A 668 30.52 0.01 25.35
C LEU A 668 30.32 -1.52 25.37
N GLU A 669 29.97 -2.11 26.52
CA GLU A 669 29.64 -3.54 26.61
C GLU A 669 28.42 -3.90 25.74
N GLN A 670 27.39 -3.03 25.72
CA GLN A 670 26.20 -3.23 24.91
C GLN A 670 26.53 -3.22 23.40
N GLU A 671 27.36 -2.29 22.93
CA GLU A 671 27.77 -2.24 21.53
C GLU A 671 28.61 -3.46 21.14
N GLU A 672 29.55 -3.90 22.00
CA GLU A 672 30.32 -5.14 21.75
C GLU A 672 29.42 -6.38 21.68
N LEU A 673 28.35 -6.45 22.49
CA LEU A 673 27.35 -7.52 22.40
C LEU A 673 26.50 -7.42 21.13
N HIS A 674 26.14 -6.21 20.68
CA HIS A 674 25.42 -6.02 19.42
C HIS A 674 26.26 -6.43 18.20
N GLU A 675 27.56 -6.09 18.16
CA GLU A 675 28.47 -6.55 17.11
C GLU A 675 28.56 -8.09 17.07
N LYS A 676 28.69 -8.75 18.23
CA LYS A 676 28.71 -10.22 18.35
C LYS A 676 27.41 -10.86 17.85
N VAL A 677 26.25 -10.33 18.26
CA VAL A 677 24.95 -10.82 17.76
C VAL A 677 24.80 -10.61 16.27
N GLN A 678 25.29 -9.48 15.73
CA GLN A 678 25.26 -9.27 14.28
C GLN A 678 26.08 -10.32 13.54
N GLN A 679 27.31 -10.61 13.98
CA GLN A 679 28.19 -11.63 13.38
C GLN A 679 27.55 -13.03 13.43
N GLU A 680 27.06 -13.46 14.60
CA GLU A 680 26.36 -14.75 14.76
C GLU A 680 25.08 -14.82 13.90
N ALA A 681 24.30 -13.74 13.82
CA ALA A 681 23.10 -13.68 12.99
C ALA A 681 23.40 -13.67 11.48
N GLU A 682 24.54 -13.12 11.04
CA GLU A 682 25.03 -13.23 9.66
C GLU A 682 25.45 -14.68 9.34
N GLN A 683 26.18 -15.33 10.25
CA GLN A 683 26.55 -16.74 10.14
C GLN A 683 25.31 -17.65 10.09
N TYR A 684 24.34 -17.46 10.99
CA TYR A 684 23.07 -18.19 11.03
C TYR A 684 22.31 -18.06 9.70
N ARG A 685 22.17 -16.84 9.17
CA ARG A 685 21.56 -16.58 7.85
C ARG A 685 22.32 -17.25 6.69
N ALA A 686 23.65 -17.31 6.76
CA ALA A 686 24.47 -18.00 5.76
C ALA A 686 24.25 -19.52 5.78
N ILE A 687 24.18 -20.13 6.97
CA ILE A 687 23.87 -21.56 7.16
C ILE A 687 22.46 -21.87 6.65
N GLN A 688 21.45 -21.07 7.01
CA GLN A 688 20.08 -21.21 6.52
C GLN A 688 20.00 -21.17 4.98
N ARG A 689 20.66 -20.20 4.32
CA ARG A 689 20.72 -20.12 2.85
C ARG A 689 21.35 -21.37 2.23
N ARG A 690 22.40 -21.92 2.88
CA ARG A 690 23.06 -23.15 2.43
C ARG A 690 22.15 -24.38 2.58
N LEU A 691 21.45 -24.51 3.70
CA LEU A 691 20.46 -25.56 3.95
C LEU A 691 19.28 -25.47 2.96
N LEU A 692 18.71 -24.29 2.73
CA LEU A 692 17.63 -24.08 1.76
C LEU A 692 18.04 -24.49 0.34
N THR A 693 19.30 -24.24 -0.04
CA THR A 693 19.83 -24.69 -1.34
C THR A 693 19.88 -26.22 -1.41
N ARG A 694 20.34 -26.88 -0.34
CA ARG A 694 20.39 -28.35 -0.22
C ARG A 694 19.01 -28.99 -0.18
N PHE A 695 18.02 -28.38 0.47
CA PHE A 695 16.64 -28.88 0.51
C PHE A 695 15.91 -28.69 -0.83
N LYS A 696 16.38 -27.79 -1.70
CA LYS A 696 15.84 -27.61 -3.06
C LYS A 696 16.40 -28.63 -4.07
N ASP A 697 17.54 -29.27 -3.77
CA ASP A 697 18.13 -30.31 -4.61
C ASP A 697 17.25 -31.58 -4.60
N LYS A 698 16.83 -32.04 -5.78
CA LYS A 698 15.98 -33.25 -5.92
C LYS A 698 16.66 -34.55 -5.49
N THR A 699 17.98 -34.54 -5.40
CA THR A 699 18.80 -35.66 -4.93
C THR A 699 19.26 -35.41 -3.50
N PRO A 700 18.95 -36.30 -2.54
CA PRO A 700 19.30 -36.08 -1.13
C PRO A 700 20.82 -36.00 -0.96
N SER A 701 21.31 -34.80 -0.71
CA SER A 701 22.71 -34.55 -0.39
C SER A 701 22.89 -34.59 1.14
N PRO A 702 23.94 -35.24 1.68
CA PRO A 702 24.18 -35.25 3.11
C PRO A 702 24.38 -33.83 3.64
N LEU A 703 23.73 -33.52 4.76
CA LEU A 703 23.72 -32.17 5.34
C LEU A 703 25.06 -31.76 5.98
N LEU A 704 26.04 -32.67 6.08
CA LEU A 704 27.41 -32.39 6.56
C LEU A 704 27.44 -31.67 7.92
N ASN A 705 26.55 -32.06 8.83
CA ASN A 705 26.36 -31.49 10.16
C ASN A 705 25.99 -29.99 10.18
N LEU A 706 25.51 -29.42 9.07
CA LEU A 706 25.05 -28.02 8.99
C LEU A 706 23.82 -27.76 9.88
N ASP A 707 23.03 -28.79 10.17
CA ASP A 707 21.97 -28.82 11.17
C ASP A 707 22.53 -28.61 12.59
N VAL A 708 23.57 -29.37 12.98
CA VAL A 708 24.23 -29.20 14.28
C VAL A 708 24.86 -27.81 14.44
N ILE A 709 25.44 -27.26 13.37
CA ILE A 709 25.98 -25.89 13.38
C ILE A 709 24.85 -24.84 13.46
N LEU A 710 23.71 -25.09 12.81
CA LEU A 710 22.52 -24.22 12.91
C LEU A 710 21.97 -24.18 14.35
N ASP A 711 21.84 -25.33 15.00
CA ASP A 711 21.36 -25.41 16.39
C ASP A 711 22.35 -24.76 17.37
N SER A 712 23.66 -24.96 17.17
CA SER A 712 24.70 -24.31 17.97
C SER A 712 24.71 -22.79 17.81
N THR A 713 24.54 -22.27 16.58
CA THR A 713 24.49 -20.83 16.33
C THR A 713 23.15 -20.20 16.76
N HIS A 714 22.06 -20.96 16.78
CA HIS A 714 20.83 -20.54 17.43
C HIS A 714 21.02 -20.40 18.95
N ALA A 715 21.67 -21.37 19.59
CA ALA A 715 21.93 -21.33 21.03
C ALA A 715 22.83 -20.15 21.45
N THR A 716 23.88 -19.84 20.69
CA THR A 716 24.74 -18.66 20.95
C THR A 716 23.98 -17.35 20.79
N ILE A 717 23.13 -17.22 19.76
CA ILE A 717 22.27 -16.03 19.57
C ILE A 717 21.31 -15.86 20.76
N MET A 718 20.70 -16.94 21.27
CA MET A 718 19.81 -16.86 22.44
C MET A 718 20.57 -16.47 23.72
N GLU A 719 21.76 -17.02 23.96
CA GLU A 719 22.59 -16.65 25.11
C GLU A 719 23.05 -15.18 25.04
N LEU A 720 23.39 -14.69 23.85
CA LEU A 720 23.73 -13.28 23.63
C LEU A 720 22.52 -12.36 23.79
N ALA A 721 21.32 -12.76 23.36
CA ALA A 721 20.10 -11.99 23.57
C ALA A 721 19.76 -11.85 25.07
N ASP A 722 19.91 -12.93 25.85
CA ASP A 722 19.76 -12.91 27.31
C ASP A 722 20.82 -12.03 28.00
N LYS A 723 22.04 -11.91 27.42
CA LYS A 723 23.06 -10.96 27.89
C LYS A 723 22.68 -9.52 27.57
N ILE A 724 22.33 -9.21 26.32
CA ILE A 724 21.89 -7.86 25.90
C ILE A 724 20.76 -7.36 26.79
N LYS A 725 19.74 -8.18 27.06
CA LYS A 725 18.64 -7.80 27.96
C LYS A 725 19.13 -7.43 29.37
N LYS A 726 20.06 -8.18 29.94
CA LYS A 726 20.66 -7.86 31.26
C LYS A 726 21.48 -6.57 31.21
N THR A 727 22.19 -6.32 30.11
CA THR A 727 22.95 -5.10 29.87
C THR A 727 22.02 -3.89 29.69
N GLU A 728 20.88 -4.03 29.01
CA GLU A 728 19.84 -3.00 28.91
C GLU A 728 19.23 -2.65 30.28
N GLU A 729 18.91 -3.66 31.10
CA GLU A 729 18.45 -3.46 32.48
C GLU A 729 19.53 -2.79 33.35
N ALA A 730 20.80 -3.13 33.16
CA ALA A 730 21.93 -2.50 33.85
C ALA A 730 22.17 -1.06 33.39
N LEU A 731 22.08 -0.79 32.09
CA LEU A 731 22.21 0.54 31.50
C LEU A 731 21.12 1.46 32.02
N SER A 732 19.87 1.01 32.02
CA SER A 732 18.74 1.78 32.55
C SER A 732 18.95 2.16 34.04
N ARG A 733 19.54 1.27 34.85
CA ARG A 733 19.92 1.57 36.24
C ARG A 733 21.08 2.58 36.34
N ALA A 734 22.10 2.45 35.49
CA ALA A 734 23.21 3.39 35.45
C ALA A 734 22.77 4.79 34.98
N ALA A 735 21.91 4.86 33.97
CA ALA A 735 21.31 6.10 33.46
C ALA A 735 20.46 6.79 34.55
N ASN A 736 19.69 6.02 35.31
CA ASN A 736 18.94 6.52 36.46
C ASN A 736 19.85 7.09 37.57
N ALA A 737 20.95 6.40 37.90
CA ALA A 737 21.92 6.88 38.88
C ALA A 737 22.66 8.15 38.40
N LEU A 738 23.07 8.18 37.14
CA LEU A 738 23.70 9.33 36.48
C LEU A 738 22.74 10.54 36.42
N SER A 739 21.46 10.30 36.13
CA SER A 739 20.39 11.31 36.17
C SER A 739 20.26 11.95 37.56
N CYS A 740 20.18 11.12 38.62
CA CYS A 740 20.14 11.57 40.00
C CYS A 740 21.40 12.37 40.38
N GLY A 741 22.59 11.86 40.04
CA GLY A 741 23.87 12.55 40.26
C GLY A 741 23.95 13.90 39.53
N THR A 742 23.45 13.96 38.29
CA THR A 742 23.37 15.19 37.49
C THR A 742 22.44 16.21 38.14
N SER A 743 21.24 15.79 38.55
CA SER A 743 20.26 16.64 39.24
C SER A 743 20.82 17.22 40.54
N LEU A 744 21.58 16.41 41.30
CA LEU A 744 22.27 16.85 42.50
C LEU A 744 23.37 17.87 42.19
N LEU A 745 24.21 17.63 41.17
CA LEU A 745 25.26 18.58 40.77
C LEU A 745 24.68 19.93 40.31
N LEU A 746 23.61 19.91 39.51
CA LEU A 746 22.86 21.11 39.10
C LEU A 746 22.33 21.89 40.32
N LEU A 747 21.73 21.19 41.29
CA LEU A 747 21.23 21.82 42.51
C LEU A 747 22.36 22.45 43.33
N LEU A 748 23.50 21.78 43.48
CA LEU A 748 24.67 22.32 44.18
C LEU A 748 25.26 23.55 43.47
N LEU A 749 25.36 23.52 42.13
CA LEU A 749 25.78 24.68 41.34
C LEU A 749 24.84 25.87 41.53
N ARG A 750 23.52 25.64 41.50
CA ARG A 750 22.50 26.65 41.77
C ARG A 750 22.64 27.29 43.15
N LEU A 751 22.94 26.49 44.18
CA LEU A 751 23.11 26.95 45.57
C LEU A 751 24.47 27.60 45.84
N ASN A 752 25.52 27.23 45.11
CA ASN A 752 26.85 27.83 45.23
C ASN A 752 26.84 29.24 44.61
N MET A 753 26.33 29.36 43.38
CA MET A 753 26.35 30.61 42.62
C MET A 753 25.14 31.53 42.82
N ASN A 754 24.06 31.06 43.45
CA ASN A 754 22.76 31.75 43.53
C ASN A 754 22.17 32.08 42.15
N LEU A 755 22.21 31.13 41.21
CA LEU A 755 21.69 31.30 39.83
C LEU A 755 20.19 31.65 39.83
N ASN A 756 19.80 32.56 38.94
CA ASN A 756 18.40 32.88 38.66
C ASN A 756 17.71 31.73 37.91
N ASP A 757 16.37 31.72 37.89
CA ASP A 757 15.60 30.65 37.22
C ASP A 757 15.88 30.53 35.71
N SER A 758 16.17 31.65 35.02
CA SER A 758 16.55 31.65 33.60
C SER A 758 17.93 31.03 33.37
N GLU A 759 18.93 31.44 34.16
CA GLU A 759 20.30 30.91 34.12
C GLU A 759 20.33 29.42 34.47
N PHE A 760 19.51 29.02 35.46
CA PHE A 760 19.37 27.62 35.86
C PHE A 760 18.73 26.76 34.75
N ARG A 761 17.70 27.25 34.05
CA ARG A 761 17.11 26.54 32.89
C ARG A 761 18.12 26.34 31.76
N ILE A 762 19.00 27.32 31.50
CA ILE A 762 20.08 27.18 30.52
C ILE A 762 21.04 26.07 30.96
N LEU A 763 21.45 26.08 32.23
CA LEU A 763 22.35 25.07 32.78
C LEU A 763 21.74 23.66 32.72
N GLU A 764 20.48 23.52 33.15
CA GLU A 764 19.68 22.28 33.14
C GLU A 764 19.45 21.76 31.71
N ALA A 765 19.34 22.63 30.70
CA ALA A 765 19.29 22.23 29.29
C ALA A 765 20.66 21.79 28.73
N THR A 766 21.77 22.37 29.21
CA THR A 766 23.13 22.03 28.72
C THR A 766 23.74 20.80 29.38
N LEU A 767 23.40 20.54 30.64
CA LEU A 767 23.78 19.35 31.39
C LEU A 767 22.46 18.66 31.81
N SER A 768 21.81 18.02 30.85
CA SER A 768 20.48 17.44 31.02
C SER A 768 20.48 16.40 32.15
N PRO A 769 19.61 16.52 33.16
CA PRO A 769 19.38 15.43 34.10
C PRO A 769 18.61 14.28 33.44
N ILE A 770 17.93 14.49 32.32
CA ILE A 770 17.29 13.42 31.55
C ILE A 770 18.38 12.74 30.72
N VAL A 771 18.75 11.52 31.11
CA VAL A 771 19.67 10.64 30.40
C VAL A 771 18.86 9.89 29.34
N ILE A 772 19.29 9.99 28.08
CA ILE A 772 18.62 9.38 26.92
C ILE A 772 19.68 8.60 26.17
N ASP A 773 19.49 7.29 26.06
CA ASP A 773 20.38 6.38 25.36
C ASP A 773 19.65 5.79 24.15
N LEU A 774 19.93 6.36 22.98
CA LEU A 774 19.60 5.79 21.69
C LEU A 774 20.81 5.02 21.17
N ARG A 775 20.58 4.11 20.21
CA ARG A 775 21.64 3.31 19.62
C ARG A 775 22.77 4.16 19.01
N ASP A 776 22.42 5.20 18.25
CA ASP A 776 23.39 6.04 17.54
C ASP A 776 23.86 7.26 18.34
N GLN A 777 23.17 7.61 19.43
CA GLN A 777 23.39 8.82 20.23
C GLN A 777 22.98 8.60 21.68
N GLY A 778 23.86 8.87 22.64
CA GLY A 778 23.50 8.87 24.06
C GLY A 778 23.80 10.19 24.76
N TRP A 779 23.76 10.14 26.09
CA TRP A 779 23.90 11.32 26.93
C TRP A 779 25.29 11.98 26.85
N GLU A 780 26.37 11.20 26.72
CA GLU A 780 27.73 11.71 26.67
C GLU A 780 27.99 12.60 25.43
N GLU A 781 27.52 12.18 24.26
CA GLU A 781 27.68 12.90 22.99
C GLU A 781 26.89 14.22 22.99
N LEU A 782 25.63 14.14 23.42
CA LEU A 782 24.72 15.29 23.51
C LEU A 782 25.22 16.31 24.53
N THR A 783 25.68 15.84 25.69
CA THR A 783 26.21 16.69 26.76
C THR A 783 27.56 17.32 26.38
N ASP A 784 28.47 16.58 25.73
CA ASP A 784 29.73 17.17 25.26
C ASP A 784 29.49 18.25 24.20
N ALA A 785 28.55 18.03 23.28
CA ALA A 785 28.17 19.03 22.28
C ALA A 785 27.52 20.28 22.91
N ALA A 786 26.58 20.11 23.85
CA ALA A 786 25.89 21.20 24.52
C ALA A 786 26.83 22.03 25.43
N ILE A 787 27.71 21.36 26.19
CA ILE A 787 28.73 22.05 27.00
C ILE A 787 29.77 22.73 26.11
N THR A 788 30.22 22.09 25.02
CA THR A 788 31.13 22.73 24.05
C THR A 788 30.49 23.99 23.46
N HIS A 789 29.20 23.96 23.11
CA HIS A 789 28.48 25.14 22.65
C HIS A 789 28.47 26.25 23.70
N LEU A 790 28.12 25.93 24.95
CA LEU A 790 28.07 26.91 26.05
C LEU A 790 29.45 27.52 26.37
N LEU A 791 30.50 26.72 26.33
CA LEU A 791 31.89 27.15 26.51
C LEU A 791 32.39 28.06 25.39
N ARG A 792 31.81 27.91 24.18
CA ARG A 792 32.13 28.68 22.97
C ARG A 792 31.35 30.00 22.87
N THR A 793 30.12 30.05 23.41
CA THR A 793 29.26 31.24 23.34
C THR A 793 29.28 32.02 24.66
N CYS A 794 28.55 31.57 25.68
CA CYS A 794 28.33 32.31 26.93
C CYS A 794 29.57 32.38 27.84
N LEU A 795 30.42 31.35 27.83
CA LEU A 795 31.55 31.22 28.77
C LEU A 795 32.93 31.33 28.10
N ALA A 796 33.01 31.82 26.86
CA ALA A 796 34.27 31.94 26.12
C ALA A 796 35.21 32.99 26.73
N LYS A 797 36.51 32.68 26.82
CA LYS A 797 37.54 33.62 27.30
C LYS A 797 38.45 34.16 26.20
N SER A 798 38.40 33.57 25.01
CA SER A 798 39.27 33.96 23.89
C SER A 798 38.60 33.68 22.54
N ALA A 799 39.06 34.35 21.49
CA ALA A 799 38.63 34.06 20.12
C ALA A 799 38.98 32.63 19.66
N LYS A 800 39.98 31.98 20.30
CA LYS A 800 40.28 30.56 20.05
C LYS A 800 39.22 29.63 20.65
N ASP A 801 38.65 29.99 21.81
CA ASP A 801 37.52 29.28 22.41
C ASP A 801 36.30 29.39 21.48
N GLN A 802 36.04 30.58 20.92
CA GLN A 802 34.95 30.84 19.98
C GLN A 802 35.09 30.07 18.65
N ALA A 803 36.32 29.76 18.23
CA ALA A 803 36.61 29.02 17.00
C ALA A 803 36.57 27.48 17.15
N VAL A 804 36.21 26.95 18.32
CA VAL A 804 36.10 25.50 18.52
C VAL A 804 34.90 24.95 17.71
N ASN A 805 35.18 23.96 16.86
CA ASN A 805 34.14 23.21 16.15
C ASN A 805 33.39 22.28 17.10
N LEU A 806 32.07 22.15 16.92
CA LEU A 806 31.27 21.19 17.67
C LEU A 806 31.72 19.76 17.32
N PRO A 807 31.82 18.86 18.30
CA PRO A 807 32.14 17.46 18.04
C PRO A 807 31.03 16.80 17.20
N PRO A 808 31.36 15.82 16.34
CA PRO A 808 30.33 14.99 15.71
C PRO A 808 29.60 14.17 16.79
N LEU A 809 28.28 14.03 16.63
CA LEU A 809 27.45 13.18 17.48
C LEU A 809 27.70 11.70 17.13
N LYS A 810 28.77 11.14 17.69
CA LYS A 810 29.15 9.73 17.63
C LYS A 810 29.72 9.32 18.97
N ILE A 811 29.54 8.05 19.35
CA ILE A 811 30.08 7.51 20.60
C ILE A 811 31.59 7.81 20.70
N PRO A 812 32.06 8.45 21.80
CA PRO A 812 33.46 8.77 21.97
C PRO A 812 34.27 7.50 22.28
N SER A 813 35.60 7.59 22.22
CA SER A 813 36.47 6.50 22.68
C SER A 813 36.71 6.50 24.20
N ASP A 814 36.55 7.66 24.85
CA ASP A 814 36.69 7.82 26.30
C ASP A 814 35.82 8.97 26.84
N THR A 815 35.63 8.98 28.17
CA THR A 815 34.91 10.03 28.91
C THR A 815 35.82 11.23 29.29
N GLN A 816 37.13 11.18 29.03
CA GLN A 816 38.08 12.16 29.56
C GLN A 816 37.83 13.57 29.03
N LYS A 817 37.44 13.67 27.75
CA LYS A 817 37.12 14.96 27.11
C LYS A 817 35.90 15.61 27.76
N LEU A 818 34.81 14.84 27.90
CA LEU A 818 33.57 15.28 28.55
C LEU A 818 33.83 15.74 29.99
N LYS A 819 34.56 14.94 30.79
CA LYS A 819 34.94 15.32 32.17
C LYS A 819 35.75 16.62 32.24
N LYS A 820 36.72 16.81 31.33
CA LYS A 820 37.49 18.07 31.22
C LYS A 820 36.59 19.25 30.88
N HIS A 821 35.61 19.07 29.99
CA HIS A 821 34.64 20.11 29.64
C HIS A 821 33.69 20.45 30.80
N ILE A 822 33.16 19.45 31.52
CA ILE A 822 32.33 19.65 32.72
C ILE A 822 33.12 20.39 33.81
N ALA A 823 34.36 19.96 34.10
CA ALA A 823 35.22 20.62 35.08
C ALA A 823 35.54 22.07 34.67
N MET A 824 35.83 22.31 33.40
CA MET A 824 36.07 23.66 32.87
C MET A 824 34.83 24.54 32.91
N MET A 825 33.64 24.00 32.64
CA MET A 825 32.37 24.70 32.81
C MET A 825 32.18 25.12 34.28
N CYS A 826 32.31 24.19 35.22
CA CYS A 826 32.18 24.45 36.65
C CYS A 826 33.20 25.49 37.16
N ASP A 827 34.45 25.45 36.69
CA ASP A 827 35.48 26.44 37.02
C ASP A 827 35.19 27.84 36.45
N ARG A 828 34.79 27.93 35.18
CA ARG A 828 34.42 29.20 34.53
C ARG A 828 33.19 29.84 35.19
N LEU A 829 32.20 29.02 35.54
CA LEU A 829 31.02 29.42 36.29
C LEU A 829 31.40 29.92 37.70
N THR A 830 32.15 29.15 38.48
CA THR A 830 32.60 29.55 39.84
C THR A 830 33.43 30.84 39.83
N LYS A 831 34.12 31.15 38.72
CA LYS A 831 34.87 32.39 38.49
C LYS A 831 34.02 33.58 38.00
N GLY A 832 32.69 33.48 38.05
CA GLY A 832 31.75 34.58 37.76
C GLY A 832 31.24 34.65 36.32
N GLY A 833 31.35 33.57 35.54
CA GLY A 833 30.73 33.49 34.22
C GLY A 833 29.20 33.53 34.30
N LYS A 834 28.56 34.30 33.40
CA LYS A 834 27.09 34.44 33.33
C LYS A 834 26.50 33.58 32.22
N LEU A 835 25.27 33.10 32.44
CA LEU A 835 24.52 32.27 31.50
C LEU A 835 23.44 33.11 30.84
N ALA A 836 23.82 33.84 29.80
CA ALA A 836 22.88 34.59 28.97
C ALA A 836 23.05 34.15 27.51
N PHE A 837 21.95 33.68 26.89
CA PHE A 837 21.81 33.81 25.46
C PHE A 837 21.47 35.27 25.18
N GLU A 838 22.43 36.03 24.67
CA GLU A 838 22.07 37.16 23.83
C GLU A 838 21.36 36.55 22.62
N SER A 839 20.04 36.70 22.58
CA SER A 839 19.35 36.72 21.30
C SER A 839 19.99 37.88 20.54
N ASN A 840 20.94 37.56 19.66
CA ASN A 840 21.27 38.47 18.57
C ASN A 840 19.92 38.79 17.93
N ASP A 841 19.47 40.02 18.12
CA ASP A 841 18.42 40.58 17.29
C ASP A 841 18.78 40.21 15.85
N VAL A 842 17.79 39.72 15.11
CA VAL A 842 17.88 39.65 13.65
C VAL A 842 17.85 41.10 13.17
N THR A 843 18.99 41.76 13.36
CA THR A 843 19.28 43.11 12.92
C THR A 843 19.29 43.02 11.42
N THR A 844 18.22 43.56 10.85
CA THR A 844 17.95 43.70 9.43
C THR A 844 19.15 44.30 8.70
N ASN A 845 20.06 43.44 8.25
CA ASN A 845 21.22 43.76 7.44
C ASN A 845 21.45 42.59 6.48
N GLY A 846 20.99 42.73 5.24
CA GLY A 846 21.18 41.71 4.20
C GLY A 846 19.97 40.83 3.88
N LEU A 847 18.74 41.34 3.94
CA LEU A 847 17.73 40.88 2.98
C LEU A 847 18.10 41.48 1.61
N PRO A 848 18.33 40.69 0.56
CA PRO A 848 18.45 41.24 -0.78
C PRO A 848 17.10 41.89 -1.15
N GLU A 849 17.15 43.05 -1.81
CA GLU A 849 15.94 43.71 -2.32
C GLU A 849 15.18 42.74 -3.23
N VAL A 850 13.94 42.43 -2.87
CA VAL A 850 12.99 41.84 -3.81
C VAL A 850 12.60 42.95 -4.79
N VAL A 851 13.39 43.07 -5.85
CA VAL A 851 13.01 43.84 -7.03
C VAL A 851 11.72 43.22 -7.55
N VAL A 852 10.62 43.95 -7.41
CA VAL A 852 9.35 43.59 -8.04
C VAL A 852 9.52 43.80 -9.54
N SER A 853 9.85 42.72 -10.26
CA SER A 853 9.85 42.70 -11.72
C SER A 853 8.41 42.69 -12.24
N ASP A 854 8.19 43.42 -13.35
CA ASP A 854 6.88 43.56 -13.97
C ASP A 854 6.25 42.18 -14.32
N PRO A 855 4.92 42.01 -14.20
CA PRO A 855 4.22 40.74 -14.43
C PRO A 855 4.05 40.41 -15.93
N LYS A 856 5.13 40.54 -16.72
CA LYS A 856 5.21 40.23 -18.16
C LYS A 856 6.47 39.46 -18.60
N GLN A 857 7.30 38.98 -17.67
CA GLN A 857 8.52 38.21 -17.99
C GLN A 857 8.62 36.81 -17.34
N ILE A 858 7.53 36.29 -16.75
CA ILE A 858 7.51 34.94 -16.15
C ILE A 858 6.76 33.97 -17.07
N LEU A 859 7.26 33.76 -18.29
CA LEU A 859 6.71 32.74 -19.20
C LEU A 859 7.69 32.05 -20.18
N ASP A 860 8.99 32.38 -20.13
CA ASP A 860 10.00 31.85 -21.09
C ASP A 860 11.12 30.99 -20.48
N ASP A 861 11.14 30.74 -19.16
CA ASP A 861 12.13 29.86 -18.50
C ASP A 861 11.50 28.52 -18.02
N TYR A 862 11.22 27.63 -18.98
CA TYR A 862 11.12 26.19 -18.73
C TYR A 862 12.19 25.47 -19.59
N PRO A 863 13.21 24.82 -18.99
CA PRO A 863 14.27 24.17 -19.76
C PRO A 863 13.71 22.96 -20.53
N SER A 864 13.63 23.11 -21.85
CA SER A 864 13.23 22.04 -22.75
C SER A 864 14.40 21.12 -23.07
N LYS A 865 14.24 19.81 -22.77
CA LYS A 865 15.05 18.69 -23.26
C LYS A 865 16.56 18.79 -23.08
N GLU A 866 17.07 18.34 -21.93
CA GLU A 866 18.44 17.82 -21.88
C GLU A 866 18.48 16.33 -22.24
N THR A 867 19.25 16.01 -23.28
CA THR A 867 19.57 14.65 -23.69
C THR A 867 20.56 14.00 -22.72
N PHE A 868 20.21 12.84 -22.16
CA PHE A 868 21.20 11.96 -21.53
C PHE A 868 22.27 11.55 -22.55
N LYS A 869 23.50 12.07 -22.38
CA LYS A 869 24.71 11.45 -22.91
C LYS A 869 25.32 10.60 -21.80
N ALA A 870 25.64 9.35 -22.12
CA ALA A 870 26.41 8.50 -21.22
C ALA A 870 27.90 8.85 -21.37
N ASP A 871 28.48 9.46 -20.34
CA ASP A 871 29.93 9.66 -20.26
C ASP A 871 30.62 8.37 -19.83
N LEU A 872 31.55 7.88 -20.66
CA LEU A 872 32.44 6.79 -20.30
C LEU A 872 33.51 7.29 -19.31
N PRO A 873 33.85 6.53 -18.26
CA PRO A 873 34.99 6.86 -17.42
C PRO A 873 36.30 6.71 -18.22
N SER A 874 37.13 7.76 -18.15
CA SER A 874 38.43 7.85 -18.81
C SER A 874 39.47 6.91 -18.19
N ALA A 875 40.31 6.33 -19.05
CA ALA A 875 41.44 5.52 -18.61
C ALA A 875 42.55 6.39 -17.98
N PRO A 876 43.22 5.92 -16.90
CA PRO A 876 44.45 6.53 -16.41
C PRO A 876 45.65 6.13 -17.28
N ALA A 877 46.61 7.05 -17.43
CA ALA A 877 47.72 6.96 -18.36
C ALA A 877 48.86 6.01 -17.91
N GLU A 878 49.64 5.57 -18.89
CA GLU A 878 50.79 4.68 -18.74
C GLU A 878 51.97 5.34 -18.01
N THR A 879 52.72 4.56 -17.23
CA THR A 879 54.10 4.86 -16.85
C THR A 879 55.00 3.67 -17.12
N ASN A 880 56.13 3.91 -17.77
CA ASN A 880 57.06 2.90 -18.29
C ASN A 880 57.73 2.04 -17.21
N GLY A 881 57.90 0.74 -17.49
CA GLY A 881 58.70 -0.19 -16.70
C GLY A 881 59.07 -1.44 -17.50
N SER A 882 60.29 -1.48 -18.02
CA SER A 882 60.83 -2.55 -18.86
C SER A 882 61.37 -3.75 -18.05
N HIS A 883 61.05 -4.99 -18.42
CA HIS A 883 62.01 -5.99 -18.95
C HIS A 883 61.42 -7.42 -19.15
N ASP A 884 61.97 -8.10 -20.15
CA ASP A 884 62.18 -9.56 -20.32
C ASP A 884 61.00 -10.56 -20.53
N LEU A 885 60.78 -10.86 -21.81
CA LEU A 885 60.39 -12.18 -22.37
C LEU A 885 61.55 -13.19 -22.20
N PRO A 886 61.34 -14.53 -22.11
CA PRO A 886 60.67 -15.36 -23.16
C PRO A 886 59.94 -16.64 -22.61
N THR A 887 59.36 -17.61 -23.34
CA THR A 887 58.99 -17.86 -24.76
C THR A 887 57.92 -18.98 -24.84
N SER A 888 57.08 -18.99 -25.90
CA SER A 888 56.31 -20.15 -26.41
C SER A 888 55.16 -20.72 -25.52
N SER A 889 54.08 -21.35 -26.00
CA SER A 889 53.64 -21.70 -27.37
C SER A 889 52.09 -21.83 -27.50
N THR A 890 51.57 -21.41 -28.66
CA THR A 890 50.32 -21.82 -29.36
C THR A 890 49.02 -22.23 -28.64
N VAL A 891 48.03 -21.32 -28.73
CA VAL A 891 46.67 -21.50 -29.32
C VAL A 891 45.77 -22.69 -28.90
N SER A 892 44.69 -22.38 -28.17
CA SER A 892 43.31 -22.73 -28.59
C SER A 892 42.29 -21.83 -27.89
N GLY A 893 41.27 -21.35 -28.62
CA GLY A 893 40.33 -20.33 -28.11
C GLY A 893 39.20 -20.89 -27.25
N LYS A 894 38.76 -20.11 -26.26
CA LYS A 894 37.52 -20.35 -25.50
C LYS A 894 36.66 -19.09 -25.49
N SER A 895 35.36 -19.29 -25.71
CA SER A 895 34.32 -18.26 -25.66
C SER A 895 33.97 -17.86 -24.22
N LEU A 896 33.65 -16.58 -24.03
CA LEU A 896 33.13 -16.03 -22.78
C LEU A 896 31.59 -16.23 -22.70
N PRO A 897 31.02 -16.49 -21.51
CA PRO A 897 29.57 -16.51 -21.29
C PRO A 897 29.00 -15.09 -21.09
N PRO A 898 27.70 -14.86 -21.36
CA PRO A 898 27.07 -13.56 -21.21
C PRO A 898 26.78 -13.17 -19.75
N MET A 899 26.77 -11.87 -19.48
CA MET A 899 26.37 -11.30 -18.19
C MET A 899 24.86 -11.43 -17.94
N TYR A 900 24.50 -11.59 -16.66
CA TYR A 900 23.15 -11.35 -16.16
C TYR A 900 23.10 -9.94 -15.56
N GLU A 901 22.26 -9.05 -16.11
CA GLU A 901 21.88 -7.81 -15.45
C GLU A 901 20.64 -8.02 -14.58
N SER A 902 20.57 -7.29 -13.47
CA SER A 902 19.58 -7.45 -12.41
C SER A 902 18.37 -6.52 -12.60
N GLU A 903 17.18 -7.09 -12.81
CA GLU A 903 15.92 -6.35 -12.67
C GLU A 903 15.72 -5.90 -11.21
N HIS A 904 15.71 -4.58 -10.98
CA HIS A 904 15.06 -4.03 -9.80
C HIS A 904 13.54 -4.22 -9.93
N ARG A 905 12.93 -4.94 -9.00
CA ARG A 905 11.48 -4.97 -8.81
C ARG A 905 11.12 -4.34 -7.48
N ASP A 906 10.47 -3.19 -7.54
CA ASP A 906 9.78 -2.62 -6.38
C ASP A 906 8.67 -3.56 -5.95
N SER A 907 8.77 -4.05 -4.71
CA SER A 907 7.72 -4.86 -4.08
C SER A 907 7.04 -4.01 -3.01
N VAL A 908 5.95 -3.35 -3.41
CA VAL A 908 5.04 -2.67 -2.49
C VAL A 908 4.35 -3.75 -1.65
N LEU A 909 4.74 -3.86 -0.37
CA LEU A 909 4.10 -4.73 0.60
C LEU A 909 2.76 -4.11 1.06
N PRO A 910 1.65 -4.87 1.07
CA PRO A 910 0.40 -4.40 1.69
C PRO A 910 0.51 -4.45 3.23
N PRO A 911 -0.25 -3.60 3.94
CA PRO A 911 -0.17 -3.52 5.40
C PRO A 911 -0.73 -4.77 6.09
N LEU A 912 -0.01 -5.27 7.09
CA LEU A 912 -0.42 -6.36 7.97
C LEU A 912 -1.63 -5.93 8.82
N SER A 913 -2.79 -6.55 8.59
CA SER A 913 -3.97 -6.43 9.46
C SER A 913 -3.96 -7.53 10.52
N THR A 914 -3.93 -7.12 11.79
CA THR A 914 -4.00 -8.04 12.93
C THR A 914 -5.45 -8.43 13.22
N SER A 915 -5.88 -9.59 12.72
CA SER A 915 -7.15 -10.22 13.13
C SER A 915 -6.94 -11.68 13.51
N ASN A 916 -6.86 -11.94 14.81
CA ASN A 916 -6.76 -13.30 15.36
C ASN A 916 -8.13 -14.00 15.29
N GLY A 917 -8.39 -14.68 14.18
CA GLY A 917 -9.52 -15.60 14.04
C GLY A 917 -9.29 -16.91 14.79
N ILE A 918 -9.55 -16.93 16.09
CA ILE A 918 -9.62 -18.19 16.87
C ILE A 918 -10.82 -18.99 16.37
N ARG A 919 -10.58 -20.16 15.77
CA ARG A 919 -11.65 -21.11 15.44
C ARG A 919 -12.15 -21.76 16.73
N ASN A 920 -13.40 -21.50 17.09
CA ASN A 920 -14.10 -22.30 18.08
C ASN A 920 -14.22 -23.75 17.58
N LEU A 921 -13.83 -24.70 18.43
CA LEU A 921 -14.21 -26.10 18.31
C LEU A 921 -15.50 -26.30 19.09
N ASP A 922 -16.57 -26.70 18.41
CA ASP A 922 -17.83 -27.04 19.05
C ASP A 922 -17.65 -28.27 19.95
N LEU A 923 -17.88 -28.08 21.25
CA LEU A 923 -17.93 -29.15 22.25
C LEU A 923 -19.39 -29.41 22.63
N ASP A 924 -19.85 -30.63 22.34
CA ASP A 924 -21.23 -31.08 22.52
C ASP A 924 -21.63 -31.16 24.02
N PRO A 925 -22.62 -30.37 24.50
CA PRO A 925 -22.93 -30.25 25.92
C PRO A 925 -23.88 -31.36 26.42
N ARG A 926 -23.52 -32.63 26.18
CA ARG A 926 -24.29 -33.81 26.64
C ARG A 926 -23.43 -35.02 26.98
N LEU A 927 -22.59 -34.95 28.03
CA LEU A 927 -22.10 -36.11 28.83
C LEU A 927 -21.09 -35.66 29.92
N ALA A 928 -21.57 -35.24 31.09
CA ALA A 928 -20.74 -35.07 32.30
C ALA A 928 -21.58 -34.95 33.59
N SER A 929 -22.32 -35.99 33.95
CA SER A 929 -22.94 -36.12 35.28
C SER A 929 -22.87 -37.58 35.73
N ALA A 930 -22.50 -37.80 37.02
CA ALA A 930 -22.00 -39.06 37.59
C ALA A 930 -20.55 -39.37 37.12
N ILE A 931 -19.55 -39.61 37.98
CA ILE A 931 -19.51 -40.47 39.18
C ILE A 931 -18.45 -39.91 40.16
N GLN A 932 -18.81 -39.76 41.44
CA GLN A 932 -17.87 -39.87 42.57
C GLN A 932 -17.82 -41.35 42.99
N GLY A 933 -16.65 -41.91 43.27
CA GLY A 933 -16.57 -43.26 43.85
C GLY A 933 -15.17 -43.86 43.98
N SER A 934 -14.85 -44.29 45.21
CA SER A 934 -13.84 -45.30 45.62
C SER A 934 -12.38 -45.15 45.18
N GLU A 935 -11.56 -44.69 46.14
CA GLU A 935 -10.45 -45.46 46.75
C GLU A 935 -9.82 -46.63 45.96
N SER A 936 -8.53 -46.46 45.58
CA SER A 936 -7.41 -47.31 46.06
C SER A 936 -6.06 -46.70 45.67
#